data_AF-A0A1Y3NP37-F1
#
_entry.id   AF-A0A1Y3NP37-F1
#
_cell.length_a   1.000
_cell.length_b   1.000
_cell.length_c   1.000
_cell.angle_alpha   90.00
_cell.angle_beta   90.00
_cell.angle_gamma   90.00
#
_symmetry.space_group_name_H-M   'P 1'
#
loop_
_entity.id
_entity.type
_entity.pdbx_description
1 polymer ?
#
loop_
_entity_poly.entity_id
_entity_poly.type
_entity_poly.pdbx_seq_one_letter_code
_entity_poly.pdbx_strand_id
1 'polypeptide(L)'
;MIISNGNITCLGTSLFLKNSFNMNYSLDVHIKNMNDVRYVDNLIDYFCPEASQTKSISNTNIQVGEGKNNTSISEDYLVTYLLPMKYSKAFKGIFENLNRLISDKSNGIENFSLTAPTLEELFVKLENNDISSNNNNNNNNKNTKDITTIKMNDDSEGLINKLKPIFGKTRINNSSFLRQILAIVKLRLKIFIRNKSFALLYTLLPLALIIVCIYMESKVINAANEAIEYDTLDIGPNLYEGVEWFKDTSSSGQGLEIINKIENNSKFLLKSADYDRELTVASGKLSSDSNYAGGFKGISDGQNLEFILYKNATYYYANSVGLNVLSNAILKQNNRKEQISVSFKPFNEIIEGEYKNDDSYQMVNMLSESMKLIFEPVLIVGMALAISVSISIYGPLTVREREEGITHQLFLNGTNRMCYWIGVLISDSICILVPTTLIGIVGFFKGISIYHFKILPYTVVISILWTLGSLLHQYVVSYFFKKYERISSLFIIVNPILSLFIGIYAMIVALLTSMFIENSYGAGSQNKDDSIPNAVKNYQYIFYIVLFVYAPAAIVLFYTKISTFIVTRKLKISENEIASFLTSNDALKIMGDNTLSKMEKGQEVTKLFFDRKMPNLSDLFSAKDSFLILLIVAILIVLVYACILIFFEDRKNKRLRKNNHYSSAERKELDQKLINGPKDVYNEWKRVEQSLDGTNPNNNIALKVYEINKNFRSSLSEMLKLNSANKKDGESSEGRKRRKKEKRTAFQIMDDRVTYDSRKKKYINRIVDDVTFGVNVGECLGLLGPNGA
;
A
#
# COMPACT_ATOMS: atom_id res chain seq x y z
N MET A 1 -1.56 44.98 -2.00
CA MET A 1 -0.57 46.04 -2.29
C MET A 1 0.01 45.73 -3.66
N ILE A 2 0.00 46.70 -4.58
CA ILE A 2 0.54 46.57 -5.95
C ILE A 2 1.78 47.46 -6.04
N ILE A 3 2.88 46.92 -6.56
CA ILE A 3 4.13 47.63 -6.81
C ILE A 3 4.37 47.55 -8.32
N SER A 4 4.52 48.71 -8.95
CA SER A 4 4.88 48.85 -10.37
C SER A 4 6.07 49.78 -10.49
N ASN A 5 7.03 49.46 -11.36
CA ASN A 5 8.21 50.31 -11.65
C ASN A 5 8.98 50.78 -10.40
N GLY A 6 9.06 49.95 -9.37
CA GLY A 6 9.81 50.25 -8.14
C GLY A 6 9.10 51.17 -7.14
N ASN A 7 7.84 51.59 -7.40
CA ASN A 7 7.05 52.41 -6.49
C ASN A 7 5.73 51.74 -6.10
N ILE A 8 5.25 52.02 -4.88
CA ILE A 8 3.98 51.51 -4.35
C ILE A 8 2.84 52.36 -4.94
N THR A 9 2.06 51.78 -5.84
CA THR A 9 0.98 52.51 -6.53
C THR A 9 -0.38 52.37 -5.83
N CYS A 10 -0.67 51.24 -5.15
CA CYS A 10 -1.95 51.07 -4.43
C CYS A 10 -1.94 50.04 -3.28
N LEU A 11 -2.75 50.30 -2.24
CA LEU A 11 -2.87 49.45 -1.04
C LEU A 11 -4.34 49.26 -0.62
N GLY A 12 -4.77 48.01 -0.43
CA GLY A 12 -6.13 47.63 -0.05
C GLY A 12 -6.40 46.13 -0.18
N THR A 13 -7.57 45.67 0.29
CA THR A 13 -8.02 44.27 0.13
C THR A 13 -8.35 43.96 -1.34
N SER A 14 -8.34 42.68 -1.75
CA SER A 14 -8.63 42.29 -3.14
C SER A 14 -9.97 42.85 -3.64
N LEU A 15 -11.02 42.78 -2.81
CA LEU A 15 -12.34 43.33 -3.15
C LEU A 15 -12.33 44.87 -3.17
N PHE A 16 -11.61 45.51 -2.24
CA PHE A 16 -11.46 46.96 -2.22
C PHE A 16 -10.74 47.46 -3.48
N LEU A 17 -9.63 46.86 -3.87
CA LEU A 17 -8.88 47.24 -5.07
C LEU A 17 -9.71 47.02 -6.34
N LYS A 18 -10.40 45.89 -6.45
CA LYS A 18 -11.28 45.60 -7.59
C LYS A 18 -12.43 46.62 -7.71
N ASN A 19 -12.99 47.07 -6.58
CA ASN A 19 -14.02 48.10 -6.55
C ASN A 19 -13.45 49.51 -6.81
N SER A 20 -12.32 49.87 -6.22
CA SER A 20 -11.69 51.19 -6.35
C SER A 20 -11.16 51.46 -7.76
N PHE A 21 -10.76 50.42 -8.50
CA PHE A 21 -10.31 50.53 -9.89
C PHE A 21 -11.42 50.23 -10.92
N ASN A 22 -12.69 50.17 -10.51
CA ASN A 22 -13.84 49.89 -11.38
C ASN A 22 -13.60 48.69 -12.31
N MET A 23 -13.16 47.56 -11.76
CA MET A 23 -13.02 46.34 -12.56
C MET A 23 -14.40 45.84 -13.02
N ASN A 24 -14.41 45.11 -14.13
CA ASN A 24 -15.63 44.61 -14.76
C ASN A 24 -15.62 43.07 -14.72
N TYR A 25 -16.78 42.46 -14.50
CA TYR A 25 -17.01 41.05 -14.83
C TYR A 25 -17.13 40.91 -16.34
N SER A 26 -16.57 39.85 -16.93
CA SER A 26 -16.84 39.53 -18.33
C SER A 26 -18.00 38.53 -18.39
N LEU A 27 -19.07 38.95 -19.06
CA LEU A 27 -20.23 38.12 -19.35
C LEU A 27 -20.17 37.71 -20.83
N ASP A 28 -19.90 36.45 -21.10
CA ASP A 28 -19.84 35.89 -22.45
C ASP A 28 -21.19 35.25 -22.78
N VAL A 29 -21.80 35.66 -23.90
CA VAL A 29 -23.08 35.13 -24.38
C VAL A 29 -22.88 34.51 -25.77
N HIS A 30 -23.31 33.25 -25.92
CA HIS A 30 -23.24 32.49 -27.16
C HIS A 30 -24.52 32.72 -27.99
N ILE A 31 -24.35 33.20 -29.21
CA ILE A 31 -25.45 33.62 -30.09
C ILE A 31 -25.20 33.09 -31.52
N LYS A 32 -26.20 32.42 -32.09
CA LYS A 32 -26.18 31.87 -33.46
C LYS A 32 -26.48 32.91 -34.54
N ASN A 33 -27.36 33.87 -34.24
CA ASN A 33 -27.78 34.91 -35.18
C ASN A 33 -27.39 36.30 -34.67
N MET A 34 -26.60 37.04 -35.44
CA MET A 34 -26.11 38.37 -35.06
C MET A 34 -27.21 39.40 -34.80
N ASN A 35 -28.41 39.23 -35.37
CA ASN A 35 -29.55 40.11 -35.13
C ASN A 35 -30.13 40.00 -33.70
N ASP A 36 -29.96 38.84 -33.06
CA ASP A 36 -30.52 38.57 -31.73
C ASP A 36 -29.69 39.17 -30.60
N VAL A 37 -28.49 39.68 -30.92
CA VAL A 37 -27.64 40.47 -30.01
C VAL A 37 -28.42 41.68 -29.47
N ARG A 38 -29.35 42.26 -30.25
CA ARG A 38 -30.16 43.41 -29.83
C ARG A 38 -31.03 43.13 -28.61
N TYR A 39 -31.51 41.89 -28.45
CA TYR A 39 -32.30 41.51 -27.26
C TYR A 39 -31.44 41.51 -26.00
N VAL A 40 -30.17 41.10 -26.13
CA VAL A 40 -29.19 41.11 -25.04
C VAL A 40 -28.69 42.53 -24.77
N ASP A 41 -28.41 43.33 -25.81
CA ASP A 41 -28.00 44.73 -25.66
C ASP A 41 -29.02 45.54 -24.84
N ASN A 42 -30.31 45.46 -25.20
CA ASN A 42 -31.39 46.15 -24.49
C ASN A 42 -31.51 45.69 -23.03
N LEU A 43 -31.27 44.41 -22.78
CA LEU A 43 -31.31 43.82 -21.45
C LEU A 43 -30.14 44.32 -20.59
N ILE A 44 -28.93 44.31 -21.15
CA ILE A 44 -27.73 44.75 -20.46
C ILE A 44 -27.79 46.25 -20.19
N ASP A 45 -28.27 47.08 -21.12
CA ASP A 45 -28.43 48.51 -20.91
C ASP A 45 -29.51 48.87 -19.87
N TYR A 46 -30.56 48.04 -19.75
CA TYR A 46 -31.59 48.23 -18.73
C TYR A 46 -31.04 48.03 -17.31
N PHE A 47 -30.23 47.00 -17.09
CA PHE A 47 -29.69 46.68 -15.75
C PHE A 47 -28.34 47.37 -15.45
N CYS A 48 -27.56 47.67 -16.49
CA CYS A 48 -26.23 48.26 -16.43
C CYS A 48 -26.08 49.31 -17.56
N PRO A 49 -26.43 50.58 -17.31
CA PRO A 49 -26.31 51.63 -18.31
C PRO A 49 -24.88 51.75 -18.85
N GLU A 50 -24.74 51.93 -20.17
CA GLU A 50 -23.47 52.06 -20.92
C GLU A 50 -22.65 50.76 -21.09
N ALA A 51 -23.08 49.64 -20.51
CA ALA A 51 -22.31 48.38 -20.59
C ALA A 51 -22.40 47.71 -21.97
N SER A 52 -23.47 47.92 -22.76
CA SER A 52 -23.59 47.37 -24.13
C SER A 52 -22.57 47.96 -25.10
N GLN A 53 -22.06 49.17 -24.83
CA GLN A 53 -21.08 49.88 -25.67
C GLN A 53 -19.67 49.28 -25.58
N THR A 54 -19.40 48.46 -24.56
CA THR A 54 -18.11 47.80 -24.34
C THR A 54 -18.02 46.39 -24.94
N LYS A 55 -19.02 46.00 -25.74
CA LYS A 55 -19.12 44.63 -26.27
C LYS A 55 -17.99 44.31 -27.25
N SER A 56 -17.38 43.14 -27.07
CA SER A 56 -16.49 42.55 -28.07
C SER A 56 -17.13 41.29 -28.64
N ILE A 57 -17.20 41.20 -29.97
CA ILE A 57 -17.75 40.05 -30.69
C ILE A 57 -16.60 39.25 -31.27
N SER A 58 -16.58 37.95 -31.00
CA SER A 58 -15.59 37.01 -31.53
C SER A 58 -16.27 35.82 -32.20
N ASN A 59 -15.74 35.37 -33.33
CA ASN A 59 -16.28 34.21 -34.06
C ASN A 59 -15.52 32.96 -33.64
N THR A 60 -16.21 31.85 -33.38
CA THR A 60 -15.58 30.63 -32.85
C THR A 60 -14.97 29.71 -33.93
N ASN A 61 -14.98 30.10 -35.21
CA ASN A 61 -14.46 29.30 -36.31
C ASN A 61 -12.95 29.48 -36.52
N ILE A 62 -12.17 28.56 -35.95
CA ILE A 62 -10.75 28.39 -36.27
C ILE A 62 -10.65 27.61 -37.59
N GLN A 63 -10.17 28.24 -38.66
CA GLN A 63 -9.78 27.52 -39.88
C GLN A 63 -8.52 26.69 -39.59
N VAL A 64 -8.69 25.38 -39.37
CA VAL A 64 -7.61 24.40 -39.52
C VAL A 64 -7.72 23.87 -40.95
N GLY A 65 -6.75 24.23 -41.79
CA GLY A 65 -6.72 23.78 -43.18
C GLY A 65 -6.45 22.29 -43.25
N GLU A 66 -7.42 21.53 -43.79
CA GLU A 66 -7.22 20.48 -44.79
C GLU A 66 -8.58 19.93 -45.25
N GLY A 67 -8.75 19.80 -46.57
CA GLY A 67 -9.76 18.92 -47.16
C GLY A 67 -11.15 19.53 -47.42
N LYS A 68 -11.45 19.74 -48.71
CA LYS A 68 -12.80 20.01 -49.24
C LYS A 68 -13.83 19.04 -48.65
N ASN A 69 -14.90 19.58 -48.07
CA ASN A 69 -16.29 19.17 -48.28
C ASN A 69 -17.23 20.25 -47.74
N ASN A 70 -18.08 20.78 -48.61
CA ASN A 70 -19.12 21.76 -48.30
C ASN A 70 -20.12 21.17 -47.31
N THR A 71 -20.01 21.55 -46.04
CA THR A 71 -21.16 21.65 -45.14
C THR A 71 -21.21 23.10 -44.69
N SER A 72 -22.36 23.75 -44.81
CA SER A 72 -22.58 25.13 -44.39
C SER A 72 -22.35 25.23 -42.88
N ILE A 73 -21.16 25.68 -42.49
CA ILE A 73 -20.78 25.89 -41.09
C ILE A 73 -21.61 27.07 -40.59
N SER A 74 -22.50 26.84 -39.61
CA SER A 74 -23.17 27.91 -38.88
C SER A 74 -22.12 28.69 -38.10
N GLU A 75 -22.02 30.00 -38.34
CA GLU A 75 -21.14 30.88 -37.57
C GLU A 75 -21.77 31.10 -36.18
N ASP A 76 -21.18 30.50 -35.15
CA ASP A 76 -21.53 30.81 -33.78
C ASP A 76 -20.72 32.04 -33.32
N TYR A 77 -21.41 33.03 -32.76
CA TYR A 77 -20.82 34.27 -32.25
C TYR A 77 -20.75 34.25 -30.72
N LEU A 78 -19.61 34.61 -30.17
CA LEU A 78 -19.43 34.86 -28.74
C LEU A 78 -19.35 36.36 -28.50
N VAL A 79 -20.35 36.90 -27.78
CA VAL A 79 -20.45 38.32 -27.43
C VAL A 79 -20.10 38.50 -25.96
N THR A 80 -19.00 39.20 -25.69
CA THR A 80 -18.53 39.50 -24.33
C THR A 80 -18.95 40.90 -23.91
N TYR A 81 -19.67 41.02 -22.80
CA TYR A 81 -20.04 42.28 -22.16
C TYR A 81 -19.21 42.51 -20.88
N LEU A 82 -18.66 43.71 -20.72
CA LEU A 82 -17.93 44.08 -19.50
C LEU A 82 -18.88 44.74 -18.50
N LEU A 83 -19.32 43.98 -17.50
CA LEU A 83 -20.28 44.43 -16.49
C LEU A 83 -19.57 45.04 -15.26
N PRO A 84 -19.78 46.33 -14.95
CA PRO A 84 -19.15 46.96 -13.80
C PRO A 84 -19.52 46.32 -12.46
N MET A 85 -18.53 46.11 -11.59
CA MET A 85 -18.75 45.52 -10.27
C MET A 85 -19.75 46.30 -9.39
N LYS A 86 -19.91 47.61 -9.62
CA LYS A 86 -20.92 48.46 -8.95
C LYS A 86 -22.36 47.95 -9.11
N TYR A 87 -22.67 47.27 -10.21
CA TYR A 87 -24.01 46.75 -10.51
C TYR A 87 -24.18 45.26 -10.16
N SER A 88 -23.26 44.66 -9.39
CA SER A 88 -23.32 43.24 -9.01
C SER A 88 -24.68 42.82 -8.39
N LYS A 89 -25.36 43.74 -7.68
CA LYS A 89 -26.70 43.48 -7.13
C LYS A 89 -27.79 43.27 -8.20
N ALA A 90 -27.62 43.84 -9.39
CA ALA A 90 -28.55 43.72 -10.51
C ALA A 90 -28.33 42.45 -11.35
N PHE A 91 -27.20 41.74 -11.16
CA PHE A 91 -26.84 40.57 -11.96
C PHE A 91 -27.85 39.43 -11.85
N LYS A 92 -28.51 39.30 -10.69
CA LYS A 92 -29.61 38.33 -10.51
C LYS A 92 -30.71 38.55 -11.55
N GLY A 93 -31.13 39.80 -11.78
CA GLY A 93 -32.14 40.14 -12.78
C GLY A 93 -31.67 39.95 -14.21
N ILE A 94 -30.37 40.16 -14.49
CA ILE A 94 -29.76 39.87 -15.79
C ILE A 94 -29.83 38.37 -16.09
N PHE A 95 -29.40 37.52 -15.16
CA PHE A 95 -29.36 36.07 -15.38
C PHE A 95 -30.75 35.44 -15.46
N GLU A 96 -31.72 35.91 -14.68
CA GLU A 96 -33.11 35.43 -14.76
C GLU A 96 -33.73 35.71 -16.14
N ASN A 97 -33.49 36.89 -16.69
CA ASN A 97 -34.02 37.25 -18.00
C ASN A 97 -33.21 36.66 -19.17
N LEU A 98 -31.88 36.48 -19.04
CA LEU A 98 -31.09 35.71 -20.01
C LEU A 98 -31.55 34.25 -20.07
N ASN A 99 -31.84 33.62 -18.93
CA ASN A 99 -32.39 32.27 -18.89
C ASN A 99 -33.77 32.18 -19.56
N ARG A 100 -34.60 33.23 -19.43
CA ARG A 100 -35.89 33.31 -20.15
C ARG A 100 -35.69 33.44 -21.66
N LEU A 101 -34.72 34.25 -22.10
CA LEU A 101 -34.38 34.39 -23.51
C LEU A 101 -33.84 33.07 -24.08
N ILE A 102 -32.94 32.37 -23.38
CA ILE A 102 -32.42 31.05 -23.78
C ILE A 102 -33.53 29.99 -23.86
N SER A 103 -34.56 30.10 -23.01
CA SER A 103 -35.69 29.16 -23.02
C SER A 103 -36.65 29.39 -24.19
N ASP A 104 -36.57 30.54 -24.87
CA ASP A 104 -37.41 30.90 -26.01
C ASP A 104 -36.75 30.45 -27.31
N LYS A 105 -37.35 29.44 -27.97
CA LYS A 105 -36.82 28.83 -29.21
C LYS A 105 -36.89 29.75 -30.43
N SER A 106 -37.45 30.95 -30.30
CA SER A 106 -37.57 31.94 -31.37
C SER A 106 -36.33 32.82 -31.56
N ASN A 107 -35.38 32.80 -30.61
CA ASN A 107 -34.10 33.51 -30.70
C ASN A 107 -32.92 32.53 -30.74
N GLY A 108 -31.77 33.01 -31.23
CA GLY A 108 -30.54 32.24 -31.38
C GLY A 108 -29.60 32.28 -30.18
N ILE A 109 -30.06 32.57 -28.96
CA ILE A 109 -29.21 32.68 -27.75
C ILE A 109 -29.15 31.31 -27.06
N GLU A 110 -27.94 30.75 -26.89
CA GLU A 110 -27.80 29.37 -26.40
C GLU A 110 -27.37 29.27 -24.94
N ASN A 111 -26.33 30.00 -24.56
CA ASN A 111 -25.68 29.88 -23.25
C ASN A 111 -24.98 31.20 -22.87
N PHE A 112 -24.74 31.39 -21.56
CA PHE A 112 -23.88 32.46 -21.07
C PHE A 112 -22.90 31.98 -20.00
N SER A 113 -21.76 32.65 -19.87
CA SER A 113 -20.77 32.41 -18.82
C SER A 113 -20.32 33.73 -18.19
N LEU A 114 -20.08 33.73 -16.88
CA LEU A 114 -19.62 34.91 -16.14
C LEU A 114 -18.24 34.64 -15.54
N THR A 115 -17.26 35.46 -15.90
CA THR A 115 -15.91 35.38 -15.33
C THR A 115 -15.65 36.60 -14.44
N ALA A 116 -15.13 36.34 -13.24
CA ALA A 116 -14.78 37.38 -12.29
C ALA A 116 -13.42 38.02 -12.63
N PRO A 117 -13.26 39.35 -12.47
CA PRO A 117 -11.98 39.99 -12.74
C PRO A 117 -10.90 39.50 -11.78
N THR A 118 -9.70 39.27 -12.31
CA THR A 118 -8.52 38.84 -11.56
C THR A 118 -7.60 40.04 -11.28
N LEU A 119 -6.76 39.99 -10.24
CA LEU A 119 -5.87 41.12 -9.91
C LEU A 119 -4.72 41.25 -10.91
N GLU A 120 -4.45 40.19 -11.65
CA GLU A 120 -3.48 40.07 -12.73
C GLU A 120 -3.87 40.97 -13.92
N GLU A 121 -5.16 41.09 -14.24
CA GLU A 121 -5.63 41.97 -15.33
C GLU A 121 -5.48 43.48 -14.97
N LEU A 122 -5.66 43.82 -13.68
CA LEU A 122 -5.40 45.16 -13.17
C LEU A 122 -3.91 45.52 -13.27
N PHE A 123 -3.03 44.55 -13.02
CA PHE A 123 -1.59 44.72 -13.13
C PHE A 123 -1.17 45.04 -14.58
N VAL A 124 -1.66 44.27 -15.56
CA VAL A 124 -1.39 44.52 -16.99
C VAL A 124 -1.91 45.89 -17.44
N LYS A 125 -3.10 46.31 -16.98
CA LYS A 125 -3.65 47.65 -17.26
C LYS A 125 -2.79 48.77 -16.65
N LEU A 126 -2.28 48.59 -15.44
CA LEU A 126 -1.40 49.55 -14.76
C LEU A 126 -0.01 49.64 -15.42
N GLU A 127 0.51 48.52 -15.94
CA GLU A 127 1.79 48.48 -16.66
C GLU A 127 1.70 49.09 -18.07
N ASN A 128 0.58 48.86 -18.78
CA ASN A 128 0.35 49.42 -20.12
C ASN A 128 0.04 50.92 -20.14
N ASN A 129 -0.60 51.46 -19.09
CA ASN A 129 -0.91 52.90 -19.00
C ASN A 129 0.36 53.76 -18.85
N ASP A 130 1.44 53.24 -18.28
CA ASP A 130 2.72 53.95 -18.22
C ASP A 130 3.38 54.06 -19.60
N ILE A 131 3.19 53.07 -20.49
CA ILE A 131 3.74 53.07 -21.87
C ILE A 131 3.03 54.12 -22.75
N SER A 132 1.73 54.33 -22.57
CA SER A 132 0.96 55.33 -23.31
C SER A 132 1.07 56.75 -22.74
N SER A 133 1.34 56.89 -21.43
CA SER A 133 1.53 58.21 -20.79
C SER A 133 2.82 58.92 -21.21
N ASN A 134 3.83 58.19 -21.71
CA ASN A 134 5.08 58.78 -22.17
C ASN A 134 5.02 59.41 -23.58
N ASN A 135 3.91 59.29 -24.30
CA ASN A 135 3.80 59.79 -25.69
C ASN A 135 2.74 60.87 -25.95
N ASN A 136 2.01 61.36 -24.96
CA ASN A 136 1.05 62.46 -25.16
C ASN A 136 1.15 63.52 -24.06
N ASN A 137 2.18 64.36 -24.14
CA ASN A 137 2.17 65.67 -23.51
C ASN A 137 1.48 66.67 -24.46
N ASN A 138 0.17 66.86 -24.27
CA ASN A 138 -0.48 68.12 -24.61
C ASN A 138 -1.72 68.35 -23.73
N ASN A 139 -1.73 69.52 -23.10
CA ASN A 139 -2.78 70.00 -22.21
C ASN A 139 -4.14 70.07 -22.91
N ASN A 140 -5.16 69.47 -22.29
CA ASN A 140 -6.45 70.10 -21.91
C ASN A 140 -7.52 69.02 -21.72
N ASN A 141 -7.88 68.72 -20.46
CA ASN A 141 -9.26 68.79 -20.00
C ASN A 141 -9.34 68.48 -18.50
N LYS A 142 -9.88 69.47 -17.77
CA LYS A 142 -10.42 69.30 -16.41
C LYS A 142 -11.58 68.30 -16.52
N ASN A 143 -11.51 67.19 -15.79
CA ASN A 143 -12.63 66.52 -15.10
C ASN A 143 -12.20 65.14 -14.56
N THR A 144 -11.55 65.12 -13.39
CA THR A 144 -11.49 63.95 -12.48
C THR A 144 -11.05 64.45 -11.09
N LYS A 145 -11.81 65.39 -10.53
CA LYS A 145 -11.86 65.57 -9.07
C LYS A 145 -12.98 64.69 -8.57
N ASP A 146 -12.63 63.49 -8.12
CA ASP A 146 -13.34 62.69 -7.10
C ASP A 146 -12.69 61.31 -7.01
N ILE A 147 -11.47 61.28 -6.47
CA ILE A 147 -10.93 60.09 -5.83
C ILE A 147 -10.80 60.47 -4.36
N THR A 148 -11.81 60.09 -3.58
CA THR A 148 -11.81 60.21 -2.12
C THR A 148 -10.66 59.40 -1.57
N THR A 149 -9.55 60.08 -1.32
CA THR A 149 -8.46 59.58 -0.49
C THR A 149 -9.00 59.44 0.93
N ILE A 150 -9.39 58.24 1.32
CA ILE A 150 -9.72 57.94 2.72
C ILE A 150 -8.40 58.07 3.51
N LYS A 151 -8.28 59.15 4.28
CA LYS A 151 -7.21 59.35 5.26
C LYS A 151 -7.37 58.32 6.39
N MET A 152 -6.46 57.36 6.48
CA MET A 152 -6.46 56.28 7.48
C MET A 152 -6.20 56.71 8.94
N ASN A 153 -6.12 58.02 9.25
CA ASN A 153 -5.75 58.48 10.59
C ASN A 153 -6.93 58.81 11.51
N ASP A 154 -8.15 59.04 11.01
CA ASP A 154 -9.25 59.55 11.86
C ASP A 154 -10.30 58.51 12.28
N ASP A 155 -10.31 57.28 11.74
CA ASP A 155 -11.31 56.24 12.04
C ASP A 155 -10.72 54.92 12.59
N SER A 156 -9.55 54.98 13.20
CA SER A 156 -8.80 53.79 13.64
C SER A 156 -9.44 53.08 14.84
N GLU A 157 -10.02 53.79 15.81
CA GLU A 157 -10.52 53.18 17.06
C GLU A 157 -11.78 52.31 16.87
N GLY A 158 -12.69 52.73 15.99
CA GLY A 158 -13.95 52.00 15.74
C GLY A 158 -13.74 50.67 15.01
N LEU A 159 -12.75 50.61 14.10
CA LEU A 159 -12.40 49.41 13.35
C LEU A 159 -11.58 48.43 14.21
N ILE A 160 -10.62 48.94 14.99
CA ILE A 160 -9.78 48.14 15.90
C ILE A 160 -10.62 47.47 16.99
N ASN A 161 -11.63 48.16 17.53
CA ASN A 161 -12.53 47.59 18.54
C ASN A 161 -13.45 46.49 18.00
N LYS A 162 -13.86 46.56 16.72
CA LYS A 162 -14.60 45.49 16.05
C LYS A 162 -13.75 44.28 15.68
N LEU A 163 -12.45 44.47 15.47
CA LEU A 163 -11.49 43.41 15.12
C LEU A 163 -10.87 42.73 16.35
N LYS A 164 -10.87 43.39 17.51
CA LYS A 164 -10.40 42.86 18.81
C LYS A 164 -10.99 41.50 19.22
N PRO A 165 -12.30 41.19 19.08
CA PRO A 165 -12.82 39.86 19.40
C PRO A 165 -12.40 38.77 18.39
N ILE A 166 -12.03 39.15 17.16
CA ILE A 166 -11.60 38.23 16.09
C ILE A 166 -10.10 37.88 16.25
N PHE A 167 -9.27 38.85 16.65
CA PHE A 167 -7.82 38.66 16.86
C PHE A 167 -7.41 38.50 18.33
N GLY A 168 -8.32 38.70 19.30
CA GLY A 168 -8.04 38.67 20.73
C GLY A 168 -7.87 37.28 21.35
N LYS A 169 -7.97 36.20 20.56
CA LYS A 169 -7.62 34.84 21.00
C LYS A 169 -6.19 34.48 20.59
N THR A 170 -5.21 35.29 20.99
CA THR A 170 -3.78 35.03 20.77
C THR A 170 -3.08 34.37 21.96
N ARG A 171 -3.83 33.69 22.84
CA ARG A 171 -3.20 32.59 23.60
C ARG A 171 -3.16 31.37 22.70
N ILE A 172 -2.05 31.20 21.99
CA ILE A 172 -1.66 29.90 21.44
C ILE A 172 -1.49 29.00 22.67
N ASN A 173 -2.53 28.27 23.05
CA ASN A 173 -2.40 27.24 24.05
C ASN A 173 -1.40 26.23 23.48
N ASN A 174 -0.18 26.20 24.03
CA ASN A 174 0.78 25.16 23.73
C ASN A 174 0.09 23.82 23.97
N SER A 175 -0.19 23.10 22.89
CA SER A 175 -0.81 21.80 22.99
C SER A 175 0.17 20.83 23.64
N SER A 176 -0.29 20.08 24.64
CA SER A 176 0.57 19.11 25.33
C SER A 176 1.08 18.06 24.34
N PHE A 177 2.29 17.57 24.58
CA PHE A 177 2.96 16.55 23.75
C PHE A 177 2.06 15.34 23.46
N LEU A 178 1.39 14.81 24.49
CA LEU A 178 0.45 13.69 24.35
C LEU A 178 -0.79 14.05 23.51
N ARG A 179 -1.29 15.28 23.61
CA ARG A 179 -2.46 15.71 22.82
C ARG A 179 -2.12 15.80 21.33
N GLN A 180 -0.90 16.22 20.99
CA GLN A 180 -0.42 16.20 19.60
C GLN A 180 -0.33 14.77 19.07
N ILE A 181 0.26 13.84 19.84
CA ILE A 181 0.36 12.42 19.47
C ILE A 181 -1.04 11.83 19.24
N LEU A 182 -1.95 11.98 20.20
CA LEU A 182 -3.31 11.44 20.10
C LEU A 182 -4.09 12.02 18.90
N ALA A 183 -3.88 13.30 18.58
CA ALA A 183 -4.50 13.91 17.41
C ALA A 183 -4.01 13.28 16.10
N ILE A 184 -2.70 13.01 15.99
CA ILE A 184 -2.10 12.37 14.82
C ILE A 184 -2.56 10.91 14.71
N VAL A 185 -2.60 10.18 15.82
CA VAL A 185 -3.13 8.81 15.86
C VAL A 185 -4.58 8.79 15.38
N LYS A 186 -5.43 9.68 15.90
CA LYS A 186 -6.84 9.78 15.50
C LYS A 186 -6.99 10.12 14.01
N LEU A 187 -6.18 11.05 13.51
CA LEU A 187 -6.16 11.43 12.10
C LEU A 187 -5.82 10.23 11.21
N ARG A 188 -4.73 9.52 11.52
CA ARG A 188 -4.24 8.36 10.78
C ARG A 188 -5.25 7.21 10.78
N LEU A 189 -5.80 6.85 11.93
CA LEU A 189 -6.84 5.82 12.04
C LEU A 189 -8.10 6.19 11.23
N LYS A 190 -8.50 7.47 11.24
CA LYS A 190 -9.64 7.93 10.44
C LYS A 190 -9.37 7.84 8.93
N ILE A 191 -8.15 8.17 8.50
CA ILE A 191 -7.72 8.02 7.09
C ILE A 191 -7.76 6.55 6.67
N PHE A 192 -7.26 5.66 7.53
CA PHE A 192 -7.27 4.21 7.30
C PHE A 192 -8.70 3.68 7.13
N ILE A 193 -9.60 3.97 8.07
CA ILE A 193 -11.00 3.49 8.05
C ILE A 193 -11.79 4.09 6.86
N ARG A 194 -11.52 5.34 6.49
CA ARG A 194 -12.22 5.99 5.36
C ARG A 194 -11.83 5.38 4.01
N ASN A 195 -10.61 4.86 3.88
CA ASN A 195 -10.14 4.25 2.65
C ASN A 195 -10.52 2.75 2.61
N LYS A 196 -11.76 2.47 2.19
CA LYS A 196 -12.33 1.11 2.17
C LYS A 196 -11.52 0.14 1.31
N SER A 197 -11.06 0.57 0.13
CA SER A 197 -10.23 -0.27 -0.75
C SER A 197 -8.92 -0.67 -0.09
N PHE A 198 -8.34 0.26 0.66
CA PHE A 198 -7.10 0.03 1.40
C PHE A 198 -7.28 -0.99 2.53
N ALA A 199 -8.30 -0.78 3.38
CA ALA A 199 -8.60 -1.69 4.48
C ALA A 199 -9.01 -3.09 3.98
N LEU A 200 -9.73 -3.18 2.85
CA LEU A 200 -10.13 -4.45 2.26
C LEU A 200 -8.92 -5.22 1.73
N LEU A 201 -8.15 -4.61 0.83
CA LEU A 201 -7.09 -5.31 0.09
C LEU A 201 -5.89 -5.64 0.98
N TYR A 202 -5.51 -4.75 1.88
CA TYR A 202 -4.26 -4.87 2.64
C TYR A 202 -4.46 -5.29 4.09
N THR A 203 -5.70 -5.51 4.54
CA THR A 203 -5.97 -5.96 5.91
C THR A 203 -7.00 -7.09 5.95
N LEU A 204 -8.19 -6.91 5.38
CA LEU A 204 -9.25 -7.93 5.43
C LEU A 204 -8.93 -9.17 4.59
N LEU A 205 -8.46 -8.99 3.36
CA LEU A 205 -8.16 -10.11 2.46
C LEU A 205 -7.00 -10.98 3.00
N PRO A 206 -5.83 -10.43 3.42
CA PRO A 206 -4.78 -11.23 4.04
C PRO A 206 -5.26 -11.95 5.31
N LEU A 207 -6.05 -11.28 6.15
CA LEU A 207 -6.64 -11.87 7.35
C LEU A 207 -7.53 -13.08 7.00
N ALA A 208 -8.44 -12.93 6.05
CA ALA A 208 -9.36 -14.00 5.63
C ALA A 208 -8.60 -15.21 5.06
N LEU A 209 -7.59 -14.96 4.22
CA LEU A 209 -6.75 -16.03 3.65
C LEU A 209 -6.03 -16.83 4.75
N ILE A 210 -5.46 -16.16 5.75
CA ILE A 210 -4.79 -16.85 6.86
C ILE A 210 -5.78 -17.64 7.72
N ILE A 211 -6.97 -17.10 7.99
CA ILE A 211 -8.01 -17.84 8.73
C ILE A 211 -8.40 -19.12 7.97
N VAL A 212 -8.53 -19.06 6.64
CA VAL A 212 -8.78 -20.23 5.81
C VAL A 212 -7.61 -21.23 5.88
N CYS A 213 -6.36 -20.76 5.80
CA CYS A 213 -5.18 -21.62 5.96
C CYS A 213 -5.16 -22.34 7.32
N ILE A 214 -5.43 -21.62 8.42
CA ILE A 214 -5.52 -22.20 9.77
C ILE A 214 -6.62 -23.27 9.83
N TYR A 215 -7.78 -23.01 9.22
CA TYR A 215 -8.87 -23.97 9.18
C TYR A 215 -8.50 -25.22 8.39
N MET A 216 -7.90 -25.05 7.21
CA MET A 216 -7.47 -26.16 6.36
C MET A 216 -6.42 -27.02 7.05
N GLU A 217 -5.42 -26.41 7.69
CA GLU A 217 -4.40 -27.13 8.46
C GLU A 217 -5.03 -27.92 9.62
N SER A 218 -5.88 -27.28 10.42
CA SER A 218 -6.57 -27.97 11.51
C SER A 218 -7.42 -29.14 11.01
N LYS A 219 -8.09 -29.00 9.85
CA LYS A 219 -8.87 -30.08 9.25
C LYS A 219 -7.98 -31.24 8.82
N VAL A 220 -6.84 -30.97 8.19
CA VAL A 220 -5.89 -32.00 7.74
C VAL A 220 -5.28 -32.75 8.93
N ILE A 221 -4.86 -32.03 9.99
CA ILE A 221 -4.26 -32.65 11.18
C ILE A 221 -5.30 -33.48 11.95
N ASN A 222 -6.54 -33.02 12.05
CA ASN A 222 -7.59 -33.77 12.75
C ASN A 222 -8.02 -35.01 11.96
N ALA A 223 -8.09 -34.93 10.63
CA ALA A 223 -8.41 -36.06 9.77
C ALA A 223 -7.39 -37.20 9.90
N ALA A 224 -6.16 -36.93 10.32
CA ALA A 224 -5.17 -37.97 10.60
C ALA A 224 -5.57 -38.91 11.76
N ASN A 225 -6.51 -38.49 12.61
CA ASN A 225 -6.99 -39.27 13.75
C ASN A 225 -8.39 -39.88 13.52
N GLU A 226 -8.98 -39.70 12.34
CA GLU A 226 -10.30 -40.20 11.97
C GLU A 226 -10.16 -41.36 10.98
N ALA A 227 -11.04 -42.37 11.08
CA ALA A 227 -11.06 -43.46 10.12
C ALA A 227 -11.64 -42.96 8.78
N ILE A 228 -10.97 -43.28 7.67
CA ILE A 228 -11.48 -43.00 6.34
C ILE A 228 -12.54 -44.04 6.01
N GLU A 229 -13.80 -43.61 5.95
CA GLU A 229 -14.90 -44.44 5.46
C GLU A 229 -14.95 -44.36 3.94
N TYR A 230 -14.96 -45.53 3.29
CA TYR A 230 -15.12 -45.61 1.85
C TYR A 230 -16.56 -45.96 1.49
N ASP A 231 -17.07 -45.26 0.49
CA ASP A 231 -18.34 -45.60 -0.14
C ASP A 231 -18.26 -46.96 -0.84
N THR A 232 -19.39 -47.66 -0.86
CA THR A 232 -19.52 -48.94 -1.56
C THR A 232 -19.53 -48.70 -3.07
N LEU A 233 -18.67 -49.41 -3.80
CA LEU A 233 -18.65 -49.37 -5.26
C LEU A 233 -19.36 -50.59 -5.86
N ASP A 234 -20.44 -50.38 -6.60
CA ASP A 234 -21.15 -51.47 -7.28
C ASP A 234 -20.36 -51.98 -8.49
N ILE A 235 -19.98 -53.26 -8.46
CA ILE A 235 -19.25 -53.93 -9.54
C ILE A 235 -20.26 -54.54 -10.52
N GLY A 236 -20.94 -53.64 -11.24
CA GLY A 236 -21.94 -53.98 -12.24
C GLY A 236 -21.47 -53.77 -13.68
N PRO A 237 -22.27 -54.21 -14.68
CA PRO A 237 -22.01 -53.96 -16.09
C PRO A 237 -21.97 -52.48 -16.49
N ASN A 238 -22.49 -51.58 -15.64
CA ASN A 238 -22.51 -50.14 -15.85
C ASN A 238 -21.31 -49.40 -15.21
N LEU A 239 -20.37 -50.12 -14.56
CA LEU A 239 -19.24 -49.50 -13.86
C LEU A 239 -18.34 -48.67 -14.79
N TYR A 240 -18.24 -49.07 -16.06
CA TYR A 240 -17.52 -48.35 -17.10
C TYR A 240 -18.50 -47.85 -18.17
N GLU A 241 -18.80 -46.55 -18.16
CA GLU A 241 -19.66 -45.94 -19.18
C GLU A 241 -18.92 -45.74 -20.50
N GLY A 242 -19.56 -46.07 -21.62
CA GLY A 242 -19.01 -45.86 -22.96
C GLY A 242 -17.89 -46.82 -23.37
N VAL A 243 -17.69 -47.91 -22.63
CA VAL A 243 -16.69 -48.94 -22.92
C VAL A 243 -17.36 -50.21 -23.42
N GLU A 244 -16.75 -50.83 -24.42
CA GLU A 244 -17.25 -52.03 -25.08
C GLU A 244 -16.61 -53.28 -24.48
N TRP A 245 -17.25 -54.41 -24.71
CA TRP A 245 -16.69 -55.73 -24.41
C TRP A 245 -16.65 -56.54 -25.70
N PHE A 246 -15.75 -57.52 -25.78
CA PHE A 246 -15.72 -58.40 -26.94
C PHE A 246 -16.04 -59.85 -26.60
N LYS A 247 -16.59 -60.57 -27.58
CA LYS A 247 -16.68 -62.03 -27.58
C LYS A 247 -15.73 -62.58 -28.63
N ASP A 248 -14.93 -63.57 -28.23
CA ASP A 248 -13.94 -64.18 -29.11
C ASP A 248 -14.63 -65.04 -30.17
N THR A 249 -14.25 -64.86 -31.44
CA THR A 249 -14.77 -65.62 -32.58
C THR A 249 -14.47 -67.13 -32.48
N SER A 250 -13.47 -67.52 -31.70
CA SER A 250 -13.14 -68.92 -31.42
C SER A 250 -14.04 -69.59 -30.36
N SER A 251 -15.04 -68.88 -29.84
CA SER A 251 -16.01 -69.44 -28.89
C SER A 251 -16.94 -70.46 -29.57
N SER A 252 -17.25 -71.57 -28.89
CA SER A 252 -18.01 -72.68 -29.47
C SER A 252 -18.95 -73.37 -28.47
N GLY A 253 -19.93 -74.12 -29.01
CA GLY A 253 -20.86 -74.95 -28.24
C GLY A 253 -21.66 -74.20 -27.18
N GLN A 254 -21.90 -74.86 -26.04
CA GLN A 254 -22.67 -74.31 -24.92
C GLN A 254 -21.99 -73.08 -24.28
N GLY A 255 -20.67 -72.92 -24.40
CA GLY A 255 -19.94 -71.74 -23.94
C GLY A 255 -20.34 -70.46 -24.68
N LEU A 256 -20.52 -70.55 -26.01
CA LEU A 256 -20.98 -69.44 -26.84
C LEU A 256 -22.44 -69.05 -26.52
N GLU A 257 -23.31 -70.03 -26.25
CA GLU A 257 -24.70 -69.77 -25.85
C GLU A 257 -24.78 -68.96 -24.55
N ILE A 258 -23.94 -69.30 -23.58
CA ILE A 258 -23.86 -68.59 -22.29
C ILE A 258 -23.37 -67.16 -22.49
N ILE A 259 -22.34 -66.94 -23.32
CA ILE A 259 -21.83 -65.58 -23.61
C ILE A 259 -22.91 -64.74 -24.31
N ASN A 260 -23.66 -65.29 -25.26
CA ASN A 260 -24.72 -64.53 -25.94
C ASN A 260 -25.87 -64.13 -24.98
N LYS A 261 -26.10 -64.87 -23.88
CA LYS A 261 -27.10 -64.49 -22.86
C LYS A 261 -26.72 -63.27 -22.04
N ILE A 262 -25.46 -62.82 -22.10
CA ILE A 262 -24.99 -61.58 -21.47
C ILE A 262 -25.65 -60.35 -22.12
N GLU A 263 -25.76 -60.35 -23.45
CA GLU A 263 -26.26 -59.21 -24.24
C GLU A 263 -27.75 -58.93 -23.99
N ASN A 264 -28.54 -59.99 -23.70
CA ASN A 264 -30.00 -59.93 -23.62
C ASN A 264 -30.58 -59.12 -22.43
N ASN A 265 -29.78 -58.58 -21.51
CA ASN A 265 -30.32 -58.01 -20.26
C ASN A 265 -29.61 -56.74 -19.75
N SER A 266 -28.68 -56.18 -20.51
CA SER A 266 -27.94 -54.98 -20.10
C SER A 266 -27.54 -54.17 -21.32
N LYS A 267 -27.29 -52.87 -21.15
CA LYS A 267 -26.58 -52.02 -22.13
C LYS A 267 -25.10 -52.44 -22.27
N PHE A 268 -24.81 -53.72 -22.12
CA PHE A 268 -23.48 -54.31 -22.14
C PHE A 268 -23.24 -54.83 -23.57
N LEU A 269 -22.55 -54.02 -24.37
CA LEU A 269 -22.35 -54.26 -25.79
C LEU A 269 -21.19 -55.24 -25.99
N LEU A 270 -21.47 -56.39 -26.61
CA LEU A 270 -20.48 -57.40 -26.97
C LEU A 270 -20.22 -57.38 -28.48
N LYS A 271 -19.04 -56.89 -28.88
CA LYS A 271 -18.59 -56.99 -30.28
C LYS A 271 -17.85 -58.29 -30.53
N SER A 272 -18.01 -58.88 -31.71
CA SER A 272 -17.18 -60.03 -32.10
C SER A 272 -15.79 -59.53 -32.48
N ALA A 273 -14.75 -60.11 -31.90
CA ALA A 273 -13.35 -59.84 -32.24
C ALA A 273 -12.52 -61.13 -32.14
N ASP A 274 -11.46 -61.24 -32.93
CA ASP A 274 -10.50 -62.35 -32.84
C ASP A 274 -9.32 -61.92 -31.96
N TYR A 275 -9.25 -62.44 -30.73
CA TYR A 275 -8.26 -61.97 -29.76
C TYR A 275 -6.82 -62.12 -30.29
N ASP A 276 -6.47 -63.32 -30.80
CA ASP A 276 -5.12 -63.64 -31.23
C ASP A 276 -4.70 -62.80 -32.44
N ARG A 277 -5.63 -62.53 -33.36
CA ARG A 277 -5.35 -61.80 -34.62
C ARG A 277 -5.53 -60.30 -34.57
N GLU A 278 -6.26 -59.75 -33.59
CA GLU A 278 -6.63 -58.33 -33.56
C GLU A 278 -6.23 -57.62 -32.27
N LEU A 279 -6.23 -58.33 -31.12
CA LEU A 279 -6.12 -57.72 -29.79
C LEU A 279 -4.85 -58.11 -29.02
N THR A 280 -3.88 -58.77 -29.68
CA THR A 280 -2.56 -59.05 -29.12
C THR A 280 -1.52 -58.05 -29.62
N VAL A 281 -0.46 -57.81 -28.83
CA VAL A 281 0.70 -57.00 -29.25
C VAL A 281 1.37 -57.63 -30.48
N ALA A 282 1.44 -58.96 -30.54
CA ALA A 282 2.02 -59.71 -31.66
C ALA A 282 1.24 -59.52 -32.98
N SER A 283 -0.06 -59.22 -32.93
CA SER A 283 -0.88 -59.01 -34.12
C SER A 283 -0.51 -57.73 -34.90
N GLY A 284 0.12 -56.75 -34.25
CA GLY A 284 0.39 -55.42 -34.84
C GLY A 284 -0.86 -54.59 -35.17
N LYS A 285 -2.06 -55.06 -34.83
CA LYS A 285 -3.36 -54.40 -35.13
C LYS A 285 -4.02 -53.73 -33.91
N LEU A 286 -3.42 -53.88 -32.73
CA LEU A 286 -3.91 -53.28 -31.50
C LEU A 286 -3.79 -51.75 -31.59
N SER A 287 -4.92 -51.05 -31.78
CA SER A 287 -4.98 -49.60 -31.80
C SER A 287 -5.19 -49.05 -30.39
N SER A 288 -4.66 -47.85 -30.12
CA SER A 288 -4.91 -47.09 -28.88
C SER A 288 -6.38 -46.74 -28.67
N ASP A 289 -7.17 -46.78 -29.74
CA ASP A 289 -8.59 -46.42 -29.75
C ASP A 289 -9.51 -47.63 -29.53
N SER A 290 -8.94 -48.82 -29.25
CA SER A 290 -9.72 -50.01 -28.92
C SER A 290 -10.36 -49.87 -27.53
N ASN A 291 -11.61 -49.39 -27.51
CA ASN A 291 -12.41 -49.17 -26.30
C ASN A 291 -12.95 -50.48 -25.68
N TYR A 292 -12.10 -51.50 -25.52
CA TYR A 292 -12.49 -52.74 -24.84
C TYR A 292 -12.05 -52.74 -23.37
N ALA A 293 -13.02 -52.92 -22.45
CA ALA A 293 -12.73 -53.16 -21.03
C ALA A 293 -12.23 -54.59 -20.80
N GLY A 294 -12.74 -55.53 -21.59
CA GLY A 294 -12.38 -56.94 -21.54
C GLY A 294 -13.15 -57.75 -22.58
N GLY A 295 -13.06 -59.06 -22.48
CA GLY A 295 -13.79 -59.96 -23.36
C GLY A 295 -13.89 -61.38 -22.85
N PHE A 296 -14.65 -62.19 -23.57
CA PHE A 296 -14.99 -63.55 -23.17
C PHE A 296 -14.72 -64.54 -24.31
N LYS A 297 -14.15 -65.70 -23.96
CA LYS A 297 -14.11 -66.89 -24.81
C LYS A 297 -14.69 -68.07 -24.06
N GLY A 298 -15.58 -68.81 -24.71
CA GLY A 298 -16.24 -69.97 -24.12
C GLY A 298 -16.05 -71.19 -25.01
N ILE A 299 -15.51 -72.28 -24.46
CA ILE A 299 -15.26 -73.54 -25.17
C ILE A 299 -16.06 -74.65 -24.47
N SER A 300 -16.61 -75.57 -25.26
CA SER A 300 -17.45 -76.66 -24.77
C SER A 300 -17.09 -77.96 -25.48
N ASP A 301 -16.39 -78.85 -24.78
CA ASP A 301 -15.97 -80.17 -25.29
C ASP A 301 -16.98 -81.29 -24.95
N GLY A 302 -18.26 -80.93 -24.76
CA GLY A 302 -19.36 -81.87 -24.51
C GLY A 302 -19.45 -82.44 -23.08
N GLN A 303 -18.36 -82.43 -22.31
CA GLN A 303 -18.36 -82.78 -20.87
C GLN A 303 -17.92 -81.64 -19.95
N ASN A 304 -17.04 -80.75 -20.43
CA ASN A 304 -16.50 -79.63 -19.64
C ASN A 304 -16.80 -78.29 -20.32
N LEU A 305 -17.13 -77.30 -19.50
CA LEU A 305 -17.30 -75.89 -19.89
C LEU A 305 -16.08 -75.11 -19.41
N GLU A 306 -15.37 -74.49 -20.35
CA GLU A 306 -14.22 -73.63 -20.06
C GLU A 306 -14.49 -72.20 -20.52
N PHE A 307 -14.20 -71.23 -19.67
CA PHE A 307 -14.30 -69.81 -19.99
C PHE A 307 -12.96 -69.12 -19.76
N ILE A 308 -12.52 -68.36 -20.76
CA ILE A 308 -11.36 -67.46 -20.67
C ILE A 308 -11.89 -66.03 -20.63
N LEU A 309 -11.48 -65.30 -19.59
CA LEU A 309 -11.78 -63.89 -19.43
C LEU A 309 -10.56 -63.06 -19.83
N TYR A 310 -10.71 -62.24 -20.85
CA TYR A 310 -9.72 -61.25 -21.25
C TYR A 310 -9.97 -59.95 -20.51
N LYS A 311 -8.88 -59.29 -20.12
CA LYS A 311 -8.94 -58.02 -19.42
C LYS A 311 -8.03 -57.01 -20.06
N ASN A 312 -8.51 -55.78 -20.13
CA ASN A 312 -7.64 -54.64 -20.34
C ASN A 312 -7.16 -54.13 -18.98
N ALA A 313 -5.84 -54.08 -18.77
CA ALA A 313 -5.23 -53.76 -17.48
C ALA A 313 -5.47 -52.30 -17.03
N THR A 314 -5.87 -51.40 -17.93
CA THR A 314 -6.25 -50.02 -17.59
C THR A 314 -7.57 -49.95 -16.82
N TYR A 315 -8.43 -50.97 -16.93
CA TYR A 315 -9.71 -51.06 -16.25
C TYR A 315 -9.60 -51.98 -15.03
N TYR A 316 -9.25 -51.40 -13.88
CA TYR A 316 -8.92 -52.12 -12.64
C TYR A 316 -9.91 -53.23 -12.23
N TYR A 317 -11.22 -52.96 -12.33
CA TYR A 317 -12.30 -53.89 -11.97
C TYR A 317 -12.86 -54.73 -13.13
N ALA A 318 -12.27 -54.68 -14.33
CA ALA A 318 -12.78 -55.42 -15.49
C ALA A 318 -12.94 -56.92 -15.18
N ASN A 319 -11.96 -57.55 -14.53
CA ASN A 319 -12.07 -58.95 -14.12
C ASN A 319 -13.32 -59.24 -13.28
N SER A 320 -13.57 -58.40 -12.29
CA SER A 320 -14.67 -58.57 -11.36
C SER A 320 -16.03 -58.32 -12.03
N VAL A 321 -16.11 -57.32 -12.91
CA VAL A 321 -17.31 -57.06 -13.75
C VAL A 321 -17.57 -58.25 -14.68
N GLY A 322 -16.53 -58.71 -15.38
CA GLY A 322 -16.63 -59.83 -16.30
C GLY A 322 -17.08 -61.11 -15.62
N LEU A 323 -16.52 -61.42 -14.44
CA LEU A 323 -16.93 -62.57 -13.65
C LEU A 323 -18.38 -62.46 -13.18
N ASN A 324 -18.80 -61.29 -12.66
CA ASN A 324 -20.18 -61.06 -12.22
C ASN A 324 -21.19 -61.25 -13.36
N VAL A 325 -20.90 -60.67 -14.53
CA VAL A 325 -21.75 -60.77 -15.72
C VAL A 325 -21.81 -62.21 -16.24
N LEU A 326 -20.67 -62.90 -16.29
CA LEU A 326 -20.59 -64.31 -16.72
C LEU A 326 -21.34 -65.24 -15.76
N SER A 327 -21.17 -65.09 -14.45
CA SER A 327 -21.89 -65.89 -13.44
C SER A 327 -23.40 -65.71 -13.56
N ASN A 328 -23.88 -64.49 -13.79
CA ASN A 328 -25.29 -64.22 -14.04
C ASN A 328 -25.80 -64.83 -15.35
N ALA A 329 -24.97 -64.88 -16.40
CA ALA A 329 -25.33 -65.56 -17.64
C ALA A 329 -25.44 -67.08 -17.47
N ILE A 330 -24.55 -67.69 -16.67
CA ILE A 330 -24.60 -69.11 -16.31
C ILE A 330 -25.88 -69.43 -15.50
N LEU A 331 -26.26 -68.59 -14.54
CA LEU A 331 -27.51 -68.76 -13.79
C LEU A 331 -28.73 -68.76 -14.71
N LYS A 332 -28.77 -67.85 -15.68
CA LYS A 332 -29.83 -67.81 -16.70
C LYS A 332 -29.82 -69.01 -17.63
N GLN A 333 -28.65 -69.57 -17.96
CA GLN A 333 -28.58 -70.82 -18.72
C GLN A 333 -29.30 -71.96 -18.00
N ASN A 334 -29.22 -71.97 -16.66
CA ASN A 334 -29.85 -72.96 -15.81
C ASN A 334 -31.26 -72.56 -15.31
N ASN A 335 -31.93 -71.61 -15.99
CA ASN A 335 -33.29 -71.15 -15.68
C ASN A 335 -33.47 -70.61 -14.23
N ARG A 336 -32.43 -70.04 -13.63
CA ARG A 336 -32.52 -69.35 -12.33
C ARG A 336 -32.95 -67.89 -12.53
N LYS A 337 -33.83 -67.40 -11.65
CA LYS A 337 -34.38 -66.03 -11.72
C LYS A 337 -33.60 -65.05 -10.84
N GLU A 338 -32.87 -65.58 -9.86
CA GLU A 338 -32.01 -64.84 -8.95
C GLU A 338 -30.79 -64.28 -9.68
N GLN A 339 -30.32 -63.09 -9.28
CA GLN A 339 -29.12 -62.45 -9.82
C GLN A 339 -28.08 -62.26 -8.72
N ILE A 340 -26.82 -62.48 -9.06
CA ILE A 340 -25.67 -62.15 -8.23
C ILE A 340 -25.38 -60.66 -8.39
N SER A 341 -25.29 -59.95 -7.27
CA SER A 341 -24.77 -58.59 -7.22
C SER A 341 -23.44 -58.61 -6.47
N VAL A 342 -22.47 -57.85 -6.98
CA VAL A 342 -21.13 -57.75 -6.40
C VAL A 342 -20.86 -56.29 -6.14
N SER A 343 -20.46 -55.96 -4.91
CA SER A 343 -20.03 -54.62 -4.52
C SER A 343 -18.65 -54.72 -3.88
N PHE A 344 -17.78 -53.77 -4.20
CA PHE A 344 -16.50 -53.60 -3.53
C PHE A 344 -16.64 -52.53 -2.46
N LYS A 345 -16.51 -52.94 -1.19
CA LYS A 345 -16.36 -52.02 -0.06
C LYS A 345 -14.97 -52.23 0.53
N PRO A 346 -14.03 -51.29 0.35
CA PRO A 346 -12.78 -51.33 1.10
C PRO A 346 -13.06 -51.33 2.60
N PHE A 347 -12.20 -51.98 3.38
CA PHE A 347 -12.22 -51.77 4.83
C PHE A 347 -11.91 -50.30 5.12
N ASN A 348 -12.52 -49.75 6.18
CA ASN A 348 -12.18 -48.40 6.62
C ASN A 348 -10.67 -48.31 6.86
N GLU A 349 -10.01 -47.37 6.19
CA GLU A 349 -8.58 -47.16 6.38
C GLU A 349 -8.41 -46.35 7.67
N ILE A 350 -7.87 -47.00 8.68
CA ILE A 350 -7.30 -46.30 9.83
C ILE A 350 -5.89 -45.96 9.37
N ILE A 351 -5.59 -44.67 9.15
CA ILE A 351 -4.22 -44.23 8.94
C ILE A 351 -3.43 -44.79 10.13
N GLU A 352 -2.46 -45.68 9.86
CA GLU A 352 -1.71 -46.34 10.93
C GLU A 352 -1.09 -45.24 11.81
N GLY A 353 -1.60 -45.14 13.04
CA GLY A 353 -1.05 -44.21 14.01
C GLY A 353 0.41 -44.54 14.26
N GLU A 354 1.24 -43.52 14.40
CA GLU A 354 2.62 -43.71 14.82
C GLU A 354 2.62 -43.93 16.33
N TYR A 355 2.73 -45.18 16.77
CA TYR A 355 2.85 -45.55 18.18
C TYR A 355 4.28 -45.96 18.48
N LYS A 356 4.80 -45.54 19.64
CA LYS A 356 6.09 -46.06 20.11
C LYS A 356 5.97 -47.48 20.65
N ASN A 357 7.07 -48.22 20.63
CA ASN A 357 7.15 -49.60 21.12
C ASN A 357 6.76 -49.76 22.60
N ASP A 358 6.89 -48.72 23.43
CA ASP A 358 6.50 -48.70 24.84
C ASP A 358 5.01 -48.41 25.08
N ASP A 359 4.24 -48.10 24.04
CA ASP A 359 2.78 -47.96 24.08
C ASP A 359 2.09 -49.27 23.74
N SER A 360 2.04 -50.20 24.70
CA SER A 360 1.42 -51.51 24.52
C SER A 360 -0.09 -51.46 24.21
N TYR A 361 -0.76 -50.34 24.50
CA TYR A 361 -2.19 -50.16 24.30
C TYR A 361 -2.54 -49.40 23.00
N GLN A 362 -1.53 -48.87 22.30
CA GLN A 362 -1.71 -48.02 21.11
C GLN A 362 -2.71 -46.89 21.38
N MET A 363 -2.49 -46.14 22.46
CA MET A 363 -3.37 -45.07 22.92
C MET A 363 -2.82 -43.68 22.62
N VAL A 364 -1.50 -43.53 22.49
CA VAL A 364 -0.83 -42.24 22.23
C VAL A 364 -0.38 -42.20 20.77
N ASN A 365 -1.23 -41.62 19.90
CA ASN A 365 -0.91 -41.46 18.48
C ASN A 365 0.00 -40.24 18.25
N MET A 366 1.22 -40.47 17.80
CA MET A 366 2.21 -39.42 17.54
C MET A 366 1.98 -38.65 16.24
N LEU A 367 1.22 -39.24 15.29
CA LEU A 367 1.09 -38.75 13.92
C LEU A 367 0.60 -37.28 13.84
N SER A 368 -0.39 -36.93 14.66
CA SER A 368 -0.95 -35.57 14.64
C SER A 368 0.04 -34.49 15.09
N GLU A 369 0.92 -34.80 16.05
CA GLU A 369 1.98 -33.88 16.48
C GLU A 369 3.21 -33.92 15.57
N SER A 370 3.51 -35.06 14.93
CA SER A 370 4.58 -35.13 13.91
C SER A 370 4.21 -34.30 12.66
N MET A 371 2.95 -34.32 12.23
CA MET A 371 2.45 -33.47 11.15
C MET A 371 2.61 -31.97 11.43
N LYS A 372 2.44 -31.51 12.68
CA LYS A 372 2.63 -30.09 13.06
C LYS A 372 4.05 -29.59 12.77
N LEU A 373 5.04 -30.47 12.77
CA LEU A 373 6.44 -30.13 12.46
C LEU A 373 6.61 -29.57 11.04
N ILE A 374 5.76 -29.99 10.10
CA ILE A 374 5.78 -29.55 8.70
C ILE A 374 4.74 -28.45 8.48
N PHE A 375 3.50 -28.67 8.94
CA PHE A 375 2.39 -27.77 8.62
C PHE A 375 2.49 -26.41 9.33
N GLU A 376 2.93 -26.35 10.59
CA GLU A 376 3.01 -25.07 11.29
C GLU A 376 4.05 -24.11 10.68
N PRO A 377 5.29 -24.54 10.31
CA PRO A 377 6.20 -23.70 9.55
C PRO A 377 5.64 -23.21 8.21
N VAL A 378 4.92 -24.07 7.47
CA VAL A 378 4.26 -23.68 6.20
C VAL A 378 3.23 -22.58 6.46
N LEU A 379 2.40 -22.73 7.49
CA LEU A 379 1.43 -21.72 7.89
C LEU A 379 2.11 -20.41 8.29
N ILE A 380 3.21 -20.46 9.05
CA ILE A 380 3.97 -19.28 9.46
C ILE A 380 4.53 -18.53 8.25
N VAL A 381 5.02 -19.22 7.22
CA VAL A 381 5.42 -18.60 5.95
C VAL A 381 4.22 -17.91 5.30
N GLY A 382 3.05 -18.56 5.29
CA GLY A 382 1.79 -17.95 4.85
C GLY A 382 1.46 -16.67 5.62
N MET A 383 1.50 -16.71 6.96
CA MET A 383 1.25 -15.54 7.82
C MET A 383 2.21 -14.39 7.51
N ALA A 384 3.49 -14.68 7.35
CA ALA A 384 4.51 -13.70 7.03
C ALA A 384 4.25 -13.03 5.67
N LEU A 385 3.82 -13.80 4.66
CA LEU A 385 3.46 -13.25 3.35
C LEU A 385 2.27 -12.31 3.46
N ALA A 386 1.19 -12.75 4.12
CA ALA A 386 0.01 -11.94 4.34
C ALA A 386 0.33 -10.62 5.04
N ILE A 387 1.12 -10.67 6.12
CA ILE A 387 1.52 -9.51 6.91
C ILE A 387 2.50 -8.60 6.15
N SER A 388 3.40 -9.16 5.34
CA SER A 388 4.34 -8.37 4.53
C SER A 388 3.62 -7.49 3.50
N VAL A 389 2.51 -7.97 2.95
CA VAL A 389 1.63 -7.18 2.06
C VAL A 389 1.02 -6.01 2.84
N SER A 390 0.55 -6.24 4.07
CA SER A 390 0.01 -5.17 4.95
C SER A 390 1.06 -4.13 5.33
N ILE A 391 2.29 -4.55 5.65
CA ILE A 391 3.39 -3.65 6.04
C ILE A 391 3.80 -2.73 4.87
N SER A 392 3.66 -3.22 3.63
CA SER A 392 4.20 -2.58 2.43
C SER A 392 3.68 -1.19 2.12
N ILE A 393 2.59 -0.74 2.76
CA ILE A 393 2.00 0.57 2.43
C ILE A 393 2.32 1.65 3.46
N TYR A 394 2.63 1.30 4.70
CA TYR A 394 2.83 2.31 5.75
C TYR A 394 4.04 3.22 5.50
N GLY A 395 5.14 2.66 4.95
CA GLY A 395 6.26 3.44 4.45
C GLY A 395 5.87 4.45 3.36
N PRO A 396 5.29 4.00 2.23
CA PRO A 396 4.78 4.84 1.15
C PRO A 396 3.82 5.93 1.62
N LEU A 397 2.93 5.66 2.58
CA LEU A 397 2.03 6.69 3.12
C LEU A 397 2.79 7.89 3.69
N THR A 398 3.92 7.68 4.35
CA THR A 398 4.78 8.79 4.82
C THR A 398 5.40 9.58 3.65
N VAL A 399 5.62 8.94 2.50
CA VAL A 399 6.12 9.62 1.29
C VAL A 399 5.00 10.45 0.66
N ARG A 400 3.77 9.91 0.60
CA ARG A 400 2.59 10.64 0.12
C ARG A 400 2.34 11.92 0.92
N GLU A 401 2.39 11.84 2.24
CA GLU A 401 2.21 13.02 3.12
C GLU A 401 3.34 14.06 2.98
N ARG A 402 4.52 13.65 2.53
CA ARG A 402 5.61 14.57 2.18
C ARG A 402 5.44 15.16 0.78
N GLU A 403 4.98 14.36 -0.17
CA GLU A 403 4.72 14.77 -1.55
C GLU A 403 3.57 15.78 -1.64
N GLU A 404 2.49 15.57 -0.89
CA GLU A 404 1.32 16.45 -0.81
C GLU A 404 1.53 17.67 0.11
N GLY A 405 2.69 17.79 0.78
CA GLY A 405 3.00 18.91 1.67
C GLY A 405 2.31 18.89 3.05
N ILE A 406 1.54 17.84 3.36
CA ILE A 406 0.81 17.68 4.64
C ILE A 406 1.77 17.75 5.83
N THR A 407 2.89 17.03 5.77
CA THR A 407 3.92 17.06 6.84
C THR A 407 4.48 18.46 7.08
N HIS A 408 4.67 19.24 6.01
CA HIS A 408 5.14 20.62 6.12
C HIS A 408 4.11 21.51 6.81
N GLN A 409 2.84 21.39 6.42
CA GLN A 409 1.73 22.13 7.03
C GLN A 409 1.56 21.81 8.53
N LEU A 410 1.69 20.54 8.92
CA LEU A 410 1.63 20.13 10.33
C LEU A 410 2.75 20.77 11.16
N PHE A 411 3.97 20.83 10.61
CA PHE A 411 5.11 21.45 11.30
C PHE A 411 4.99 22.98 11.37
N LEU A 412 4.45 23.63 10.33
CA LEU A 412 4.15 25.07 10.36
C LEU A 412 3.08 25.41 11.41
N ASN A 413 2.09 24.54 11.59
CA ASN A 413 1.06 24.68 12.62
C ASN A 413 1.56 24.33 14.05
N GLY A 414 2.87 24.18 14.26
CA GLY A 414 3.47 23.99 15.58
C GLY A 414 3.53 22.54 16.08
N THR A 415 3.27 21.54 15.22
CA THR A 415 3.40 20.13 15.61
C THR A 415 4.87 19.75 15.72
N ASN A 416 5.28 19.18 16.86
CA ASN A 416 6.64 18.67 17.01
C ASN A 416 6.84 17.44 16.11
N ARG A 417 7.99 17.36 15.43
CA ARG A 417 8.36 16.25 14.53
C ARG A 417 8.43 14.91 15.26
N MET A 418 8.87 14.91 16.52
CA MET A 418 8.88 13.70 17.35
C MET A 418 7.46 13.23 17.68
N CYS A 419 6.54 14.17 17.98
CA CYS A 419 5.12 13.83 18.15
C CYS A 419 4.54 13.21 16.89
N TYR A 420 4.90 13.74 15.71
CA TYR A 420 4.49 13.19 14.43
C TYR A 420 4.96 11.75 14.25
N TRP A 421 6.26 11.46 14.37
CA TRP A 421 6.77 10.12 14.16
C TRP A 421 6.25 9.11 15.19
N ILE A 422 6.13 9.50 16.46
CA ILE A 422 5.54 8.65 17.51
C ILE A 422 4.05 8.39 17.20
N GLY A 423 3.29 9.42 16.82
CA GLY A 423 1.87 9.28 16.47
C GLY A 423 1.66 8.37 15.26
N VAL A 424 2.51 8.51 14.22
CA VAL A 424 2.50 7.64 13.03
C VAL A 424 2.84 6.19 13.38
N LEU A 425 3.90 5.97 14.17
CA LEU A 425 4.31 4.63 14.57
C LEU A 425 3.21 3.94 15.39
N ILE A 426 2.59 4.65 16.34
CA ILE A 426 1.50 4.10 17.16
C ILE A 426 0.29 3.77 16.30
N SER A 427 -0.15 4.67 15.42
CA SER A 427 -1.34 4.43 14.59
C SER A 427 -1.15 3.24 13.64
N ASP A 428 -0.01 3.20 12.96
CA ASP A 428 0.28 2.17 11.98
C ASP A 428 0.49 0.81 12.68
N SER A 429 1.07 0.80 13.90
CA SER A 429 1.18 -0.40 14.73
C SER A 429 -0.19 -0.94 15.15
N ILE A 430 -1.14 -0.08 15.52
CA ILE A 430 -2.51 -0.50 15.85
C ILE A 430 -3.16 -1.19 14.64
N CYS A 431 -3.01 -0.63 13.44
CA CYS A 431 -3.60 -1.18 12.22
C CYS A 431 -3.04 -2.56 11.84
N ILE A 432 -1.79 -2.88 12.24
CA ILE A 432 -1.19 -4.21 12.02
C ILE A 432 -1.50 -5.16 13.18
N LEU A 433 -1.42 -4.69 14.44
CA LEU A 433 -1.61 -5.56 15.59
C LEU A 433 -3.06 -6.04 15.72
N VAL A 434 -4.07 -5.24 15.37
CA VAL A 434 -5.48 -5.68 15.40
C VAL A 434 -5.72 -6.94 14.55
N PRO A 435 -5.43 -6.98 13.23
CA PRO A 435 -5.60 -8.20 12.45
C PRO A 435 -4.67 -9.33 12.92
N THR A 436 -3.45 -9.05 13.36
CA THR A 436 -2.56 -10.08 13.93
C THR A 436 -3.14 -10.71 15.20
N THR A 437 -3.78 -9.92 16.08
CA THR A 437 -4.45 -10.46 17.27
C THR A 437 -5.67 -11.31 16.92
N LEU A 438 -6.43 -10.95 15.88
CA LEU A 438 -7.53 -11.79 15.38
C LEU A 438 -7.03 -13.14 14.86
N ILE A 439 -5.92 -13.15 14.11
CA ILE A 439 -5.23 -14.39 13.69
C ILE A 439 -4.82 -15.21 14.92
N GLY A 440 -4.25 -14.57 15.94
CA GLY A 440 -3.86 -15.23 17.18
C GLY A 440 -5.02 -15.83 17.95
N ILE A 441 -6.18 -15.16 18.00
CA ILE A 441 -7.41 -15.68 18.63
C ILE A 441 -7.88 -16.94 17.90
N VAL A 442 -7.96 -16.91 16.57
CA VAL A 442 -8.34 -18.07 15.76
C VAL A 442 -7.33 -19.21 15.95
N GLY A 443 -6.04 -18.88 15.94
CA GLY A 443 -4.97 -19.84 16.16
C GLY A 443 -4.99 -20.50 17.54
N PHE A 444 -5.36 -19.75 18.59
CA PHE A 444 -5.57 -20.30 19.93
C PHE A 444 -6.70 -21.33 19.94
N PHE A 445 -7.87 -21.00 19.38
CA PHE A 445 -9.00 -21.93 19.33
C PHE A 445 -8.74 -23.16 18.46
N LYS A 446 -7.86 -23.05 17.46
CA LYS A 446 -7.48 -24.15 16.57
C LYS A 446 -6.23 -24.92 17.02
N GLY A 447 -5.66 -24.59 18.19
CA GLY A 447 -4.60 -25.39 18.81
C GLY A 447 -3.23 -25.26 18.13
N ILE A 448 -2.95 -24.14 17.46
CA ILE A 448 -1.62 -23.85 16.90
C ILE A 448 -0.63 -23.65 18.05
N SER A 449 0.52 -24.32 18.00
CA SER A 449 1.47 -24.38 19.11
C SER A 449 1.91 -23.02 19.62
N ILE A 450 2.21 -22.06 18.73
CA ILE A 450 2.70 -20.71 19.10
C ILE A 450 1.69 -19.87 19.90
N TYR A 451 0.39 -20.18 19.82
CA TYR A 451 -0.66 -19.41 20.49
C TYR A 451 -1.11 -20.04 21.82
N HIS A 452 -0.49 -21.14 22.26
CA HIS A 452 -0.82 -21.80 23.50
C HIS A 452 -0.56 -20.90 24.74
N PHE A 453 -1.43 -20.98 25.76
CA PHE A 453 -1.44 -20.06 26.90
C PHE A 453 -0.11 -19.99 27.67
N LYS A 454 0.60 -21.13 27.82
CA LYS A 454 1.90 -21.24 28.53
C LYS A 454 3.01 -20.34 27.94
N ILE A 455 2.94 -20.05 26.65
CA ILE A 455 3.97 -19.28 25.91
C ILE A 455 3.43 -18.00 25.27
N LEU A 456 2.12 -17.78 25.34
CA LEU A 456 1.42 -16.62 24.79
C LEU A 456 2.08 -15.26 25.15
N PRO A 457 2.58 -15.02 26.38
CA PRO A 457 3.24 -13.76 26.70
C PRO A 457 4.46 -13.48 25.82
N TYR A 458 5.25 -14.52 25.52
CA TYR A 458 6.43 -14.38 24.67
C TYR A 458 6.05 -14.06 23.22
N THR A 459 5.03 -14.74 22.68
CA THR A 459 4.59 -14.50 21.31
C THR A 459 3.95 -13.12 21.13
N VAL A 460 3.22 -12.61 22.13
CA VAL A 460 2.72 -11.23 22.14
C VAL A 460 3.85 -10.20 22.16
N VAL A 461 4.85 -10.36 23.02
CA VAL A 461 6.00 -9.43 23.09
C VAL A 461 6.76 -9.42 21.77
N ILE A 462 7.03 -10.58 21.18
CA ILE A 462 7.67 -10.68 19.87
C ILE A 462 6.81 -10.04 18.78
N SER A 463 5.49 -10.24 18.81
CA SER A 463 4.55 -9.63 17.86
C SER A 463 4.68 -8.11 17.81
N ILE A 464 4.77 -7.49 18.98
CA ILE A 464 4.94 -6.06 19.12
C ILE A 464 6.32 -5.64 18.59
N LEU A 465 7.39 -6.34 18.98
CA LEU A 465 8.75 -5.99 18.60
C LEU A 465 8.99 -6.09 17.08
N TRP A 466 8.58 -7.19 16.43
CA TRP A 466 8.76 -7.32 14.99
C TRP A 466 7.89 -6.32 14.23
N THR A 467 6.69 -5.97 14.73
CA THR A 467 5.83 -4.95 14.12
C THR A 467 6.52 -3.58 14.13
N LEU A 468 7.03 -3.16 15.30
CA LEU A 468 7.74 -1.89 15.45
C LEU A 468 9.00 -1.84 14.58
N GLY A 469 9.81 -2.90 14.62
CA GLY A 469 11.03 -3.00 13.81
C GLY A 469 10.73 -2.93 12.32
N SER A 470 9.69 -3.63 11.86
CA SER A 470 9.25 -3.61 10.47
C SER A 470 8.82 -2.23 10.02
N LEU A 471 7.96 -1.55 10.79
CA LEU A 471 7.47 -0.20 10.45
C LEU A 471 8.60 0.82 10.41
N LEU A 472 9.49 0.82 11.40
CA LEU A 472 10.64 1.70 11.43
C LEU A 472 11.57 1.48 10.24
N HIS A 473 11.85 0.21 9.89
CA HIS A 473 12.57 -0.13 8.66
C HIS A 473 11.89 0.45 7.42
N GLN A 474 10.57 0.26 7.27
CA GLN A 474 9.82 0.81 6.12
C GLN A 474 9.93 2.34 6.05
N TYR A 475 9.86 3.06 7.18
CA TYR A 475 9.99 4.52 7.22
C TYR A 475 11.40 4.99 6.83
N VAL A 476 12.43 4.30 7.32
CA VAL A 476 13.84 4.58 6.99
C VAL A 476 14.09 4.39 5.50
N VAL A 477 13.67 3.26 4.91
CA VAL A 477 13.83 3.02 3.47
C VAL A 477 13.01 4.01 2.65
N SER A 478 11.80 4.34 3.10
CA SER A 478 10.94 5.34 2.43
C SER A 478 11.56 6.74 2.40
N TYR A 479 12.53 7.06 3.26
CA TYR A 479 13.19 8.36 3.28
C TYR A 479 14.01 8.64 1.99
N PHE A 480 14.47 7.58 1.31
CA PHE A 480 15.24 7.70 0.08
C PHE A 480 14.38 8.01 -1.16
N PHE A 481 13.05 7.97 -1.02
CA PHE A 481 12.10 8.15 -2.11
C PHE A 481 11.31 9.46 -1.99
N LYS A 482 11.05 10.10 -3.14
CA LYS A 482 10.31 11.36 -3.24
C LYS A 482 8.90 11.23 -3.80
N LYS A 483 8.62 10.13 -4.51
CA LYS A 483 7.36 9.88 -5.22
C LYS A 483 6.68 8.66 -4.62
N TYR A 484 5.41 8.81 -4.24
CA TYR A 484 4.59 7.77 -3.63
C TYR A 484 4.47 6.53 -4.51
N GLU A 485 4.13 6.72 -5.79
CA GLU A 485 3.85 5.61 -6.72
C GLU A 485 5.03 4.64 -6.84
N ARG A 486 6.26 5.17 -6.97
CA ARG A 486 7.47 4.36 -7.14
C ARG A 486 7.80 3.50 -5.93
N ILE A 487 7.64 4.06 -4.73
CA ILE A 487 7.95 3.32 -3.51
C ILE A 487 6.84 2.33 -3.18
N SER A 488 5.58 2.69 -3.46
CA SER A 488 4.43 1.82 -3.27
C SER A 488 4.51 0.59 -4.16
N SER A 489 4.81 0.75 -5.46
CA SER A 489 4.95 -0.39 -6.37
C SER A 489 6.14 -1.27 -5.99
N LEU A 490 7.27 -0.68 -5.59
CA LEU A 490 8.44 -1.44 -5.15
C LEU A 490 8.15 -2.25 -3.90
N PHE A 491 7.55 -1.68 -2.86
CA PHE A 491 7.30 -2.38 -1.61
C PHE A 491 6.27 -3.50 -1.75
N ILE A 492 5.20 -3.28 -2.51
CA ILE A 492 4.17 -4.31 -2.75
C ILE A 492 4.76 -5.55 -3.44
N ILE A 493 5.80 -5.38 -4.27
CA ILE A 493 6.48 -6.49 -4.96
C ILE A 493 7.60 -7.08 -4.10
N VAL A 494 8.52 -6.23 -3.63
CA VAL A 494 9.78 -6.66 -3.00
C VAL A 494 9.54 -7.26 -1.60
N ASN A 495 8.68 -6.66 -0.78
CA ASN A 495 8.50 -7.13 0.59
C ASN A 495 7.91 -8.56 0.64
N PRO A 496 6.84 -8.91 -0.11
CA PRO A 496 6.33 -10.28 -0.12
C PRO A 496 7.34 -11.27 -0.70
N ILE A 497 8.03 -10.92 -1.78
CA ILE A 497 9.03 -11.80 -2.41
C ILE A 497 10.19 -12.10 -1.44
N LEU A 498 10.74 -11.09 -0.78
CA LEU A 498 11.79 -11.29 0.23
C LEU A 498 11.28 -12.12 1.41
N SER A 499 10.06 -11.84 1.88
CA SER A 499 9.45 -12.60 2.97
C SER A 499 9.21 -14.07 2.59
N LEU A 500 8.90 -14.35 1.32
CA LEU A 500 8.74 -15.70 0.77
C LEU A 500 10.06 -16.46 0.77
N PHE A 501 11.12 -15.87 0.21
CA PHE A 501 12.43 -16.52 0.14
C PHE A 501 13.01 -16.80 1.53
N ILE A 502 12.87 -15.83 2.45
CA ILE A 502 13.33 -16.01 3.83
C ILE A 502 12.44 -17.01 4.57
N GLY A 503 11.13 -17.02 4.27
CA GLY A 503 10.16 -18.02 4.69
C GLY A 503 10.57 -19.45 4.33
N ILE A 504 10.79 -19.69 3.04
CA ILE A 504 11.21 -20.99 2.50
C ILE A 504 12.56 -21.40 3.13
N TYR A 505 13.51 -20.47 3.24
CA TYR A 505 14.78 -20.75 3.87
C TYR A 505 14.62 -21.17 5.35
N ALA A 506 13.81 -20.46 6.12
CA ALA A 506 13.54 -20.81 7.52
C ALA A 506 12.82 -22.16 7.65
N MET A 507 11.88 -22.46 6.74
CA MET A 507 11.20 -23.75 6.67
C MET A 507 12.17 -24.90 6.36
N ILE A 508 13.08 -24.72 5.40
CA ILE A 508 14.10 -25.74 5.08
C ILE A 508 15.02 -25.97 6.28
N VAL A 509 15.44 -24.90 6.98
CA VAL A 509 16.26 -25.05 8.19
C VAL A 509 15.50 -25.77 9.30
N ALA A 510 14.21 -25.48 9.48
CA ALA A 510 13.34 -26.18 10.42
C ALA A 510 13.29 -27.69 10.12
N LEU A 511 13.04 -28.06 8.85
CA LEU A 511 12.99 -29.45 8.39
C LEU A 511 14.33 -30.18 8.50
N LEU A 512 15.43 -29.51 8.16
CA LEU A 512 16.77 -30.09 8.35
C LEU A 512 17.04 -30.36 9.83
N THR A 513 16.69 -29.41 10.70
CA THR A 513 16.87 -29.56 12.15
C THR A 513 16.07 -30.74 12.69
N SER A 514 14.83 -30.94 12.23
CA SER A 514 14.02 -32.08 12.64
C SER A 514 14.57 -33.42 12.16
N MET A 515 15.00 -33.51 10.89
CA MET A 515 15.61 -34.73 10.34
C MET A 515 16.91 -35.12 11.07
N PHE A 516 17.72 -34.14 11.48
CA PHE A 516 18.91 -34.41 12.29
C PHE A 516 18.55 -34.98 13.66
N ILE A 517 17.50 -34.43 14.28
CA ILE A 517 17.01 -34.87 15.57
C ILE A 517 16.50 -36.31 15.50
N GLU A 518 15.68 -36.64 14.52
CA GLU A 518 15.16 -37.99 14.32
C GLU A 518 16.29 -39.02 14.11
N ASN A 519 17.28 -38.70 13.27
CA ASN A 519 18.45 -39.56 13.04
C ASN A 519 19.33 -39.74 14.28
N SER A 520 19.38 -38.74 15.17
CA SER A 520 20.13 -38.85 16.44
C SER A 520 19.44 -39.73 17.48
N TYR A 521 18.13 -39.94 17.40
CA TYR A 521 17.38 -40.83 18.31
C TYR A 521 17.11 -42.23 17.72
N GLY A 522 17.15 -42.39 16.39
CA GLY A 522 16.90 -43.67 15.71
C GLY A 522 18.06 -44.67 15.70
N ALA A 523 19.28 -44.25 16.04
CA ALA A 523 20.44 -45.14 16.16
C ALA A 523 20.83 -45.28 17.63
N GLY A 524 20.75 -46.49 18.18
CA GLY A 524 21.18 -46.84 19.55
C GLY A 524 22.67 -46.63 19.80
N SER A 525 23.10 -45.37 19.84
CA SER A 525 24.49 -44.95 20.00
C SER A 525 24.54 -43.88 21.09
N GLN A 526 24.75 -44.33 22.34
CA GLN A 526 24.84 -43.50 23.54
C GLN A 526 26.02 -42.50 23.57
N ASN A 527 26.84 -42.35 22.53
CA ASN A 527 28.04 -41.51 22.59
C ASN A 527 28.41 -40.84 21.26
N LYS A 528 27.60 -39.87 20.80
CA LYS A 528 28.11 -38.83 19.89
C LYS A 528 27.61 -37.48 20.39
N ASP A 529 28.56 -36.56 20.55
CA ASP A 529 28.36 -35.19 21.01
C ASP A 529 27.00 -34.62 20.60
N ASP A 530 26.23 -34.16 21.59
CA ASP A 530 25.03 -33.30 21.47
C ASP A 530 25.31 -31.94 20.76
N SER A 531 26.43 -31.83 20.04
CA SER A 531 26.75 -30.68 19.24
C SER A 531 25.89 -30.69 17.97
N ILE A 532 24.84 -29.87 18.00
CA ILE A 532 24.15 -29.35 16.82
C ILE A 532 25.22 -29.09 15.72
N PRO A 533 25.09 -29.66 14.51
CA PRO A 533 26.10 -29.55 13.47
C PRO A 533 26.53 -28.09 13.26
N ASN A 534 27.82 -27.83 13.01
CA ASN A 534 28.32 -26.47 12.75
C ASN A 534 27.55 -25.76 11.61
N ALA A 535 26.98 -26.53 10.67
CA ALA A 535 26.06 -26.02 9.65
C ALA A 535 24.84 -25.29 10.26
N VAL A 536 24.20 -25.86 11.30
CA VAL A 536 23.03 -25.28 11.96
C VAL A 536 23.39 -24.06 12.80
N LYS A 537 24.58 -24.02 13.42
CA LYS A 537 25.10 -22.80 14.07
C LYS A 537 25.38 -21.68 13.07
N ASN A 538 25.94 -22.00 11.90
CA ASN A 538 26.18 -21.00 10.85
C ASN A 538 24.87 -20.40 10.31
N TYR A 539 23.78 -21.17 10.25
CA TYR A 539 22.47 -20.65 9.87
C TYR A 539 21.95 -19.61 10.86
N GLN A 540 22.21 -19.74 12.17
CA GLN A 540 21.79 -18.74 13.17
C GLN A 540 22.42 -17.36 12.93
N TYR A 541 23.70 -17.30 12.53
CA TYR A 541 24.36 -16.02 12.25
C TYR A 541 23.82 -15.34 10.98
N ILE A 542 23.54 -16.13 9.93
CA ILE A 542 22.90 -15.62 8.71
C ILE A 542 21.53 -15.03 9.04
N PHE A 543 20.75 -15.68 9.92
CA PHE A 543 19.46 -15.16 10.36
C PHE A 543 19.54 -13.79 11.05
N TYR A 544 20.54 -13.55 11.90
CA TYR A 544 20.71 -12.24 12.53
C TYR A 544 21.08 -11.15 11.53
N ILE A 545 21.88 -11.47 10.51
CA ILE A 545 22.22 -10.53 9.42
C ILE A 545 20.96 -10.19 8.62
N VAL A 546 20.15 -11.18 8.26
CA VAL A 546 18.89 -10.98 7.52
C VAL A 546 17.93 -10.09 8.32
N LEU A 547 17.82 -10.30 9.63
CA LEU A 547 16.98 -9.49 10.53
C LEU A 547 17.39 -8.01 10.53
N PHE A 548 18.70 -7.73 10.45
CA PHE A 548 19.25 -6.38 10.40
C PHE A 548 19.08 -5.70 9.03
N VAL A 549 19.13 -6.47 7.94
CA VAL A 549 18.98 -5.93 6.57
C VAL A 549 17.50 -5.74 6.22
N TYR A 550 16.64 -6.66 6.63
CA TYR A 550 15.22 -6.68 6.30
C TYR A 550 14.38 -7.09 7.51
N ALA A 551 14.04 -6.10 8.35
CA ALA A 551 13.28 -6.30 9.57
C ALA A 551 11.94 -7.04 9.41
N PRO A 552 11.16 -6.90 8.31
CA PRO A 552 9.91 -7.65 8.15
C PRO A 552 10.07 -9.18 8.12
N ALA A 553 11.27 -9.71 7.87
CA ALA A 553 11.55 -11.15 8.00
C ALA A 553 11.44 -11.67 9.44
N ALA A 554 11.50 -10.79 10.43
CA ALA A 554 11.51 -11.15 11.84
C ALA A 554 10.37 -12.10 12.24
N ILE A 555 9.16 -11.88 11.73
CA ILE A 555 8.00 -12.72 12.03
C ILE A 555 8.26 -14.19 11.70
N VAL A 556 8.77 -14.48 10.49
CA VAL A 556 9.10 -15.84 10.06
C VAL A 556 10.08 -16.45 11.04
N LEU A 557 11.19 -15.76 11.29
CA LEU A 557 12.32 -16.30 12.05
C LEU A 557 11.95 -16.61 13.49
N PHE A 558 11.19 -15.71 14.13
CA PHE A 558 10.76 -15.95 15.50
C PHE A 558 9.72 -17.06 15.58
N TYR A 559 8.68 -17.01 14.74
CA TYR A 559 7.58 -17.95 14.86
C TYR A 559 7.99 -19.37 14.47
N THR A 560 8.77 -19.54 13.39
CA THR A 560 9.23 -20.88 13.00
C THR A 560 10.13 -21.47 14.08
N LYS A 561 11.04 -20.69 14.66
CA LYS A 561 11.92 -21.16 15.74
C LYS A 561 11.16 -21.54 17.01
N ILE A 562 10.11 -20.80 17.36
CA ILE A 562 9.27 -21.12 18.51
C ILE A 562 8.46 -22.39 18.23
N SER A 563 7.79 -22.46 17.07
CA SER A 563 6.99 -23.62 16.66
C SER A 563 7.83 -24.91 16.63
N THR A 564 8.99 -24.88 15.97
CA THR A 564 9.88 -26.05 15.90
C THR A 564 10.37 -26.47 17.28
N PHE A 565 10.79 -25.53 18.13
CA PHE A 565 11.20 -25.84 19.50
C PHE A 565 10.08 -26.53 20.30
N ILE A 566 8.84 -26.06 20.19
CA ILE A 566 7.69 -26.65 20.90
C ILE A 566 7.45 -28.08 20.41
N VAL A 567 7.31 -28.26 19.09
CA VAL A 567 6.98 -29.56 18.51
C VAL A 567 8.11 -30.57 18.76
N THR A 568 9.37 -30.17 18.53
CA THR A 568 10.54 -31.00 18.84
C THR A 568 10.59 -31.41 20.31
N ARG A 569 10.28 -30.51 21.24
CA ARG A 569 10.26 -30.83 22.67
C ARG A 569 9.13 -31.79 23.03
N LYS A 570 7.95 -31.63 22.42
CA LYS A 570 6.81 -32.54 22.58
C LYS A 570 7.13 -33.95 22.07
N LEU A 571 7.79 -34.05 20.92
CA LEU A 571 8.18 -35.32 20.30
C LEU A 571 9.38 -35.99 20.97
N LYS A 572 10.18 -35.25 21.76
CA LYS A 572 11.27 -35.81 22.57
C LYS A 572 10.69 -36.59 23.76
N ILE A 573 10.54 -37.89 23.58
CA ILE A 573 9.97 -38.84 24.57
C ILE A 573 11.06 -39.82 25.01
N SER A 574 11.31 -39.92 26.33
CA SER A 574 12.26 -40.90 26.88
C SER A 574 11.69 -42.31 26.92
N GLU A 575 12.55 -43.32 27.03
CA GLU A 575 12.12 -44.72 27.21
C GLU A 575 11.23 -44.85 28.46
N ASN A 576 10.10 -45.56 28.33
CA ASN A 576 9.10 -45.81 29.37
C ASN A 576 8.26 -44.61 29.80
N GLU A 577 8.43 -43.44 29.19
CA GLU A 577 7.67 -42.25 29.58
C GLU A 577 6.18 -42.40 29.24
N ILE A 578 5.86 -42.99 28.09
CA ILE A 578 4.47 -43.25 27.70
C ILE A 578 3.84 -44.28 28.65
N ALA A 579 4.55 -45.37 28.94
CA ALA A 579 4.09 -46.37 29.90
C ALA A 579 3.82 -45.76 31.30
N SER A 580 4.71 -44.88 31.79
CA SER A 580 4.53 -44.16 33.06
C SER A 580 3.34 -43.19 33.02
N PHE A 581 3.07 -42.57 31.88
CA PHE A 581 1.93 -41.68 31.71
C PHE A 581 0.60 -42.44 31.66
N LEU A 582 0.55 -43.55 30.94
CA LEU A 582 -0.66 -44.39 30.82
C LEU A 582 -1.08 -44.98 32.17
N THR A 583 -0.14 -45.16 33.10
CA THR A 583 -0.42 -45.58 34.48
C THR A 583 -0.85 -44.43 35.41
N SER A 584 -0.87 -43.18 34.93
CA SER A 584 -1.31 -42.04 35.74
C SER A 584 -2.84 -42.00 35.92
N ASN A 585 -3.30 -41.49 37.07
CA ASN A 585 -4.72 -41.46 37.44
C ASN A 585 -5.61 -40.80 36.36
N ASP A 586 -5.13 -39.74 35.72
CA ASP A 586 -5.90 -39.02 34.69
C ASP A 586 -6.05 -39.84 33.41
N ALA A 587 -5.00 -40.55 32.99
CA ALA A 587 -5.03 -41.42 31.82
C ALA A 587 -5.92 -42.65 32.07
N LEU A 588 -5.81 -43.27 33.25
CA LEU A 588 -6.67 -44.37 33.67
C LEU A 588 -8.15 -43.98 33.73
N LYS A 589 -8.45 -42.75 34.15
CA LYS A 589 -9.83 -42.22 34.18
C LYS A 589 -10.44 -42.14 32.78
N ILE A 590 -9.68 -41.67 31.78
CA ILE A 590 -10.14 -41.60 30.38
C ILE A 590 -10.28 -43.01 29.79
N MET A 591 -9.29 -43.88 30.04
CA MET A 591 -9.31 -45.26 29.52
C MET A 591 -10.46 -46.10 30.12
N GLY A 592 -10.83 -45.83 31.37
CA GLY A 592 -11.95 -46.49 32.07
C GLY A 592 -13.34 -45.96 31.72
N ASP A 593 -13.44 -44.89 30.92
CA ASP A 593 -14.74 -44.32 30.55
C ASP A 593 -15.45 -45.21 29.51
N ASN A 594 -16.59 -45.80 29.87
CA ASN A 594 -17.33 -46.68 28.96
C ASN A 594 -18.17 -45.92 27.91
N THR A 595 -18.26 -44.60 28.01
CA THR A 595 -19.01 -43.77 27.05
C THR A 595 -18.23 -43.49 25.76
N LEU A 596 -16.90 -43.64 25.80
CA LEU A 596 -16.01 -43.35 24.69
C LEU A 596 -15.60 -44.62 23.94
N SER A 597 -15.55 -44.53 22.61
CA SER A 597 -14.94 -45.55 21.74
C SER A 597 -13.42 -45.63 21.96
N LYS A 598 -12.79 -46.74 21.53
CA LYS A 598 -11.32 -46.90 21.62
C LYS A 598 -10.57 -45.74 20.94
N MET A 599 -11.10 -45.26 19.81
CA MET A 599 -10.52 -44.15 19.05
C MET A 599 -10.63 -42.83 19.80
N GLU A 600 -11.81 -42.51 20.35
CA GLU A 600 -12.03 -41.29 21.15
C GLU A 600 -11.18 -41.29 22.43
N LYS A 601 -11.01 -42.46 23.07
CA LYS A 601 -10.08 -42.62 24.20
C LYS A 601 -8.65 -42.30 23.78
N GLY A 602 -8.19 -42.86 22.66
CA GLY A 602 -6.86 -42.57 22.13
C GLY A 602 -6.65 -41.08 21.86
N GLN A 603 -7.64 -40.40 21.28
CA GLN A 603 -7.58 -38.96 21.00
C GLN A 603 -7.48 -38.11 22.28
N GLU A 604 -8.33 -38.36 23.28
CA GLU A 604 -8.31 -37.66 24.57
C GLU A 604 -7.01 -37.92 25.35
N VAL A 605 -6.54 -39.18 25.40
CA VAL A 605 -5.28 -39.56 26.06
C VAL A 605 -4.07 -38.92 25.36
N THR A 606 -4.04 -38.94 24.03
CA THR A 606 -2.99 -38.29 23.22
C THR A 606 -2.93 -36.80 23.50
N LYS A 607 -4.08 -36.13 23.49
CA LYS A 607 -4.18 -34.69 23.78
C LYS A 607 -3.67 -34.38 25.19
N LEU A 608 -4.10 -35.14 26.19
CA LEU A 608 -3.64 -34.98 27.58
C LEU A 608 -2.12 -35.16 27.70
N PHE A 609 -1.54 -36.15 27.01
CA PHE A 609 -0.10 -36.41 27.01
C PHE A 609 0.69 -35.21 26.49
N PHE A 610 0.31 -34.69 25.32
CA PHE A 610 1.03 -33.59 24.68
C PHE A 610 0.79 -32.23 25.36
N ASP A 611 -0.35 -32.02 26.00
CA ASP A 611 -0.62 -30.83 26.81
C ASP A 611 0.28 -30.77 28.06
N ARG A 612 0.56 -31.92 28.69
CA ARG A 612 1.54 -32.03 29.79
C ARG A 612 2.96 -31.72 29.32
N LYS A 613 3.33 -32.17 28.12
CA LYS A 613 4.64 -31.94 27.49
C LYS A 613 4.86 -30.51 26.99
N MET A 614 3.81 -29.70 26.90
CA MET A 614 3.91 -28.32 26.41
C MET A 614 4.86 -27.48 27.29
N PRO A 615 5.93 -26.86 26.71
CA PRO A 615 6.90 -26.07 27.47
C PRO A 615 6.28 -24.84 28.13
N ASN A 616 6.84 -24.47 29.28
CA ASN A 616 6.53 -23.21 29.95
C ASN A 616 7.46 -22.07 29.47
N LEU A 617 7.22 -20.86 29.96
CA LEU A 617 8.09 -19.71 29.67
C LEU A 617 9.51 -19.91 30.22
N SER A 618 9.64 -20.53 31.41
CA SER A 618 10.94 -20.83 32.04
C SER A 618 11.77 -21.77 31.17
N ASP A 619 11.12 -22.80 30.63
CA ASP A 619 11.68 -23.78 29.72
C ASP A 619 12.25 -23.16 28.44
N LEU A 620 11.55 -22.15 27.92
CA LEU A 620 11.96 -21.41 26.74
C LEU A 620 13.22 -20.57 27.01
N PHE A 621 13.32 -19.93 28.19
CA PHE A 621 14.48 -19.11 28.54
C PHE A 621 15.66 -19.92 29.07
N SER A 622 15.44 -21.11 29.63
CA SER A 622 16.50 -22.04 30.03
C SER A 622 17.07 -22.83 28.86
N ALA A 623 16.37 -22.86 27.72
CA ALA A 623 16.85 -23.56 26.53
C ALA A 623 18.15 -22.93 26.02
N LYS A 624 19.09 -23.79 25.57
CA LYS A 624 20.33 -23.37 24.90
C LYS A 624 20.06 -22.61 23.58
N ASP A 625 18.81 -22.57 23.12
CA ASP A 625 18.37 -22.01 21.85
C ASP A 625 18.30 -20.47 21.79
N SER A 626 18.90 -19.76 22.75
CA SER A 626 19.18 -18.32 22.62
C SER A 626 17.92 -17.43 22.44
N PHE A 627 16.76 -17.84 22.96
CA PHE A 627 15.51 -17.06 22.87
C PHE A 627 15.60 -15.68 23.54
N LEU A 628 16.33 -15.58 24.65
CA LEU A 628 16.59 -14.30 25.33
C LEU A 628 17.46 -13.38 24.46
N ILE A 629 18.50 -13.93 23.81
CA ILE A 629 19.36 -13.18 22.88
C ILE A 629 18.54 -12.66 21.70
N LEU A 630 17.66 -13.50 21.15
CA LEU A 630 16.74 -13.15 20.08
C LEU A 630 15.84 -11.95 20.43
N LEU A 631 15.33 -11.92 21.66
CA LEU A 631 14.53 -10.81 22.18
C LEU A 631 15.36 -9.53 22.34
N ILE A 632 16.59 -9.63 22.87
CA ILE A 632 17.52 -8.50 22.96
C ILE A 632 17.85 -7.93 21.58
N VAL A 633 18.13 -8.80 20.60
CA VAL A 633 18.45 -8.40 19.23
C VAL A 633 17.25 -7.68 18.59
N ALA A 634 16.02 -8.16 18.80
CA ALA A 634 14.82 -7.49 18.32
C ALA A 634 14.67 -6.07 18.90
N ILE A 635 14.89 -5.91 20.20
CA ILE A 635 14.87 -4.59 20.87
C ILE A 635 15.95 -3.68 20.29
N LEU A 636 17.18 -4.20 20.12
CA LEU A 636 18.29 -3.43 19.56
C LEU A 636 18.00 -2.95 18.15
N ILE A 637 17.39 -3.78 17.31
CA ILE A 637 17.00 -3.41 15.94
C ILE A 637 15.95 -2.28 15.94
N VAL A 638 14.95 -2.34 16.81
CA VAL A 638 13.97 -1.26 16.98
C VAL A 638 14.67 0.04 17.35
N LEU A 639 15.59 0.00 18.33
CA LEU A 639 16.36 1.17 18.76
C LEU A 639 17.25 1.72 17.64
N VAL A 640 17.93 0.85 16.89
CA VAL A 640 18.82 1.24 15.79
C VAL A 640 18.03 1.96 14.69
N TYR A 641 16.91 1.40 14.21
CA TYR A 641 16.11 2.08 13.19
C TYR A 641 15.47 3.37 13.69
N ALA A 642 15.06 3.43 14.97
CA ALA A 642 14.59 4.68 15.58
C ALA A 642 15.68 5.75 15.57
N CYS A 643 16.91 5.42 15.96
CA CYS A 643 18.06 6.32 15.92
C CYS A 643 18.38 6.79 14.49
N ILE A 644 18.35 5.89 13.50
CA ILE A 644 18.57 6.24 12.09
C ILE A 644 17.50 7.21 11.59
N LEU A 645 16.22 6.97 11.94
CA LEU A 645 15.10 7.82 11.56
C LEU A 645 15.25 9.24 12.17
N ILE A 646 15.58 9.33 13.46
CA ILE A 646 15.82 10.61 14.15
C ILE A 646 17.00 11.34 13.49
N PHE A 647 18.09 10.65 13.20
CA PHE A 647 19.26 11.22 12.53
C PHE A 647 18.91 11.83 11.16
N PHE A 648 18.09 11.16 10.35
CA PHE A 648 17.64 11.71 9.08
C PHE A 648 16.77 12.96 9.25
N GLU A 649 15.88 12.97 10.24
CA GLU A 649 15.02 14.13 10.50
C GLU A 649 15.83 15.35 10.99
N ASP A 650 16.80 15.13 11.87
CA ASP A 650 17.72 16.17 12.34
C ASP A 650 18.58 16.73 11.22
N ARG A 651 19.08 15.87 10.33
CA ARG A 651 19.88 16.30 9.17
C ARG A 651 19.07 17.19 8.22
N LYS A 652 17.78 16.91 8.04
CA LYS A 652 16.86 17.76 7.26
C LYS A 652 16.62 19.09 7.97
N ASN A 653 16.49 19.08 9.30
CA ASN A 653 16.32 20.30 10.08
C ASN A 653 17.56 21.22 10.04
N LYS A 654 18.78 20.65 10.13
CA LYS A 654 20.03 21.42 10.01
C LYS A 654 20.18 22.13 8.65
N ARG A 655 19.64 21.55 7.57
CA ARG A 655 19.60 22.22 6.26
C ARG A 655 18.67 23.43 6.24
N LEU A 656 17.57 23.39 6.98
CA LEU A 656 16.62 24.50 7.10
C LEU A 656 17.14 25.61 8.04
N ARG A 657 18.03 25.29 9.00
CA ARG A 657 18.57 26.20 10.02
C ARG A 657 19.99 26.72 9.75
N LYS A 658 20.44 26.80 8.49
CA LYS A 658 21.74 27.42 8.19
C LYS A 658 21.70 28.92 8.54
N ASN A 659 21.99 29.25 9.80
CA ASN A 659 22.34 30.61 10.21
C ASN A 659 23.80 30.83 9.88
N ASN A 660 24.13 31.95 9.26
CA ASN A 660 25.50 32.45 9.32
C ASN A 660 25.75 32.93 10.77
N HIS A 661 26.66 32.26 11.47
CA HIS A 661 27.11 32.74 12.78
C HIS A 661 28.17 33.83 12.54
N TYR A 662 27.77 35.08 12.71
CA TYR A 662 28.71 36.21 12.74
C TYR A 662 29.43 36.25 14.07
N SER A 663 30.75 36.47 14.05
CA SER A 663 31.49 36.78 15.28
C SER A 663 31.01 38.11 15.88
N SER A 664 31.24 38.34 17.17
CA SER A 664 30.83 39.58 17.84
C SER A 664 31.47 40.84 17.23
N ALA A 665 32.67 40.71 16.67
CA ALA A 665 33.36 41.80 15.97
C ALA A 665 32.74 42.07 14.58
N GLU A 666 32.52 41.03 13.77
CA GLU A 666 31.87 41.15 12.46
C GLU A 666 30.43 41.67 12.58
N ARG A 667 29.70 41.24 13.61
CA ARG A 667 28.33 41.68 13.85
C ARG A 667 28.27 43.17 14.14
N LYS A 668 29.19 43.70 14.96
CA LYS A 668 29.31 45.15 15.20
C LYS A 668 29.59 45.92 13.92
N GLU A 669 30.47 45.41 13.05
CA GLU A 669 30.77 46.06 11.76
C GLU A 669 29.55 46.06 10.83
N LEU A 670 28.80 44.95 10.77
CA LEU A 670 27.60 44.82 9.95
C LEU A 670 26.44 45.67 10.49
N ASP A 671 26.21 45.69 11.81
CA ASP A 671 25.21 46.56 12.44
C ASP A 671 25.54 48.03 12.18
N GLN A 672 26.83 48.42 12.21
CA GLN A 672 27.26 49.78 11.88
C GLN A 672 27.01 50.14 10.40
N LYS A 673 27.12 49.16 9.48
CA LYS A 673 26.73 49.34 8.07
C LYS A 673 25.22 49.48 7.90
N LEU A 674 24.41 48.80 8.71
CA LEU A 674 22.95 48.94 8.70
C LEU A 674 22.50 50.28 9.30
N ILE A 675 23.19 50.76 10.34
CA ILE A 675 22.97 52.08 10.95
C ILE A 675 23.26 53.21 9.95
N ASN A 676 24.35 53.07 9.19
CA ASN A 676 24.77 54.05 8.18
C ASN A 676 24.08 53.81 6.81
N GLY A 677 23.13 52.88 6.73
CA GLY A 677 22.44 52.53 5.50
C GLY A 677 21.41 53.58 5.07
N PRO A 678 20.78 53.40 3.89
CA PRO A 678 19.64 54.21 3.46
C PRO A 678 18.54 54.23 4.54
N LYS A 679 17.81 55.35 4.63
CA LYS A 679 16.81 55.59 5.68
C LYS A 679 15.83 54.43 5.88
N ASP A 680 15.43 53.77 4.79
CA ASP A 680 14.48 52.66 4.82
C ASP A 680 15.09 51.40 5.46
N VAL A 681 16.37 51.11 5.17
CA VAL A 681 17.12 49.97 5.75
C VAL A 681 17.37 50.20 7.24
N TYR A 682 17.74 51.42 7.62
CA TYR A 682 17.92 51.81 9.01
C TYR A 682 16.62 51.66 9.82
N ASN A 683 15.50 52.15 9.28
CA ASN A 683 14.19 52.02 9.93
C ASN A 683 13.75 50.56 10.08
N GLU A 684 14.08 49.71 9.11
CA GLU A 684 13.80 48.27 9.16
C GLU A 684 14.64 47.56 10.22
N TRP A 685 15.94 47.83 10.24
CA TRP A 685 16.85 47.30 11.27
C TRP A 685 16.40 47.71 12.68
N LYS A 686 16.07 48.98 12.88
CA LYS A 686 15.56 49.51 14.15
C LYS A 686 14.23 48.86 14.56
N ARG A 687 13.34 48.57 13.61
CA ARG A 687 12.08 47.84 13.86
C ARG A 687 12.35 46.42 14.36
N VAL A 688 13.28 45.71 13.73
CA VAL A 688 13.69 44.36 14.14
C VAL A 688 14.34 44.39 15.52
N GLU A 689 15.23 45.36 15.78
CA GLU A 689 15.89 45.55 17.09
C GLU A 689 14.86 45.79 18.21
N GLN A 690 13.91 46.72 18.00
CA GLN A 690 12.82 47.00 18.94
C GLN A 690 11.92 45.78 19.22
N SER A 691 11.71 44.92 18.20
CA SER A 691 11.00 43.66 18.38
C SER A 691 11.75 42.67 19.27
N LEU A 692 13.08 42.59 19.10
CA LEU A 692 13.93 41.62 19.80
C LEU A 692 14.22 42.04 21.24
N ASP A 693 14.37 43.35 21.48
CA ASP A 693 14.66 43.93 22.80
C ASP A 693 13.40 44.15 23.65
N GLY A 694 12.21 43.94 23.08
CA GLY A 694 10.92 44.09 23.77
C GLY A 694 10.48 45.54 24.00
N THR A 695 11.22 46.53 23.47
CA THR A 695 10.95 47.96 23.58
C THR A 695 10.04 48.44 22.45
N ASN A 696 8.88 47.81 22.33
CA ASN A 696 8.16 47.75 21.07
C ASN A 696 6.87 48.61 21.04
N PRO A 697 6.89 49.83 20.46
CA PRO A 697 5.76 50.76 20.53
C PRO A 697 4.54 50.33 19.69
N ASN A 698 4.74 49.50 18.65
CA ASN A 698 3.70 49.12 17.68
C ASN A 698 3.38 47.62 17.69
N ASN A 699 3.78 46.87 18.72
CA ASN A 699 3.68 45.40 18.76
C ASN A 699 4.23 44.74 17.47
N ASN A 700 5.35 45.21 16.93
CA ASN A 700 5.92 44.60 15.72
C ASN A 700 6.51 43.21 16.01
N ILE A 701 6.58 42.35 14.99
CA ILE A 701 7.10 40.98 15.08
C ILE A 701 8.28 40.87 14.12
N ALA A 702 9.47 40.60 14.64
CA ALA A 702 10.63 40.24 13.82
C ALA A 702 10.38 38.88 13.16
N LEU A 703 10.31 38.88 11.83
CA LEU A 703 10.21 37.69 11.00
C LEU A 703 11.52 37.44 10.29
N LYS A 704 11.96 36.18 10.34
CA LYS A 704 13.16 35.71 9.67
C LYS A 704 12.79 34.76 8.53
N VAL A 705 13.17 35.14 7.31
CA VAL A 705 12.97 34.34 6.09
C VAL A 705 14.28 33.64 5.74
N TYR A 706 14.33 32.35 6.04
CA TYR A 706 15.51 31.51 5.83
C TYR A 706 15.79 31.21 4.35
N GLU A 707 14.79 30.75 3.62
CA GLU A 707 14.90 30.42 2.20
C GLU A 707 13.51 30.49 1.55
N ILE A 708 13.43 31.13 0.37
CA ILE A 708 12.25 31.04 -0.49
C ILE A 708 12.56 30.01 -1.58
N ASN A 709 11.68 29.03 -1.77
CA ASN A 709 11.88 27.90 -2.67
C ASN A 709 11.68 28.27 -4.16
N LYS A 710 12.22 29.42 -4.59
CA LYS A 710 12.19 29.96 -5.97
C LYS A 710 13.62 30.13 -6.51
N ASN A 711 14.46 29.12 -6.28
CA ASN A 711 15.85 29.10 -6.75
C ASN A 711 15.90 28.97 -8.28
N PHE A 712 16.48 29.95 -8.97
CA PHE A 712 16.67 29.90 -10.43
C PHE A 712 17.89 29.03 -10.78
N ARG A 713 17.67 28.01 -11.60
CA ARG A 713 18.74 27.16 -12.14
C ARG A 713 19.12 27.67 -13.52
N SER A 714 20.17 28.47 -13.58
CA SER A 714 20.75 28.90 -14.86
C SER A 714 21.85 27.94 -15.31
N SER A 715 21.86 27.59 -16.59
CA SER A 715 22.98 26.89 -17.22
C SER A 715 24.19 27.82 -17.39
N LEU A 716 25.41 27.26 -17.42
CA LEU A 716 26.64 28.04 -17.65
C LEU A 716 26.58 28.82 -18.99
N SER A 717 25.93 28.25 -19.99
CA SER A 717 25.70 28.84 -21.31
C SER A 717 24.77 30.06 -21.28
N GLU A 718 23.72 30.05 -20.45
CA GLU A 718 22.82 31.21 -20.29
C GLU A 718 23.52 32.39 -19.59
N MET A 719 24.34 32.12 -18.56
CA MET A 719 25.12 33.18 -17.90
C MET A 719 26.18 33.80 -18.81
N LEU A 720 26.80 33.00 -19.70
CA LEU A 720 27.75 33.51 -20.67
C LEU A 720 27.07 34.41 -21.72
N LYS A 721 25.84 34.09 -22.13
CA LYS A 721 25.04 34.93 -23.03
C LYS A 721 24.68 36.28 -22.40
N LEU A 722 24.25 36.29 -21.13
CA LEU A 722 23.98 37.53 -20.38
C LEU A 722 25.23 38.42 -20.24
N ASN A 723 26.40 37.81 -20.02
CA ASN A 723 27.68 38.53 -19.98
C ASN A 723 28.13 39.10 -21.33
N SER A 724 27.72 38.51 -22.46
CA SER A 724 28.01 39.04 -23.80
C SER A 724 27.08 40.19 -24.20
N ALA A 725 25.86 40.24 -23.66
CA ALA A 725 24.91 41.33 -23.88
C ALA A 725 25.35 42.61 -23.16
N ASN A 726 25.81 42.50 -21.90
CA ASN A 726 26.25 43.65 -21.09
C ASN A 726 27.64 44.21 -21.45
N LYS A 727 28.33 43.61 -22.43
CA LYS A 727 29.66 44.07 -22.89
C LYS A 727 29.60 45.02 -24.10
N LYS A 728 28.41 45.35 -24.61
CA LYS A 728 28.25 46.21 -25.79
C LYS A 728 28.10 47.69 -25.48
N ASP A 729 27.98 48.10 -24.22
CA ASP A 729 27.91 49.52 -23.85
C ASP A 729 29.12 49.93 -23.00
N GLY A 730 29.96 50.82 -23.54
CA GLY A 730 30.87 51.70 -22.78
C GLY A 730 32.33 51.25 -22.63
N GLU A 731 33.18 51.79 -23.51
CA GLU A 731 34.59 52.26 -23.39
C GLU A 731 35.30 52.25 -22.01
N SER A 732 36.63 52.27 -21.84
CA SER A 732 37.81 52.45 -22.69
C SER A 732 39.04 51.87 -21.96
N SER A 733 40.13 51.71 -22.70
CA SER A 733 41.41 51.14 -22.28
C SER A 733 42.27 52.13 -21.49
N GLU A 734 42.40 51.95 -20.17
CA GLU A 734 43.65 52.17 -19.42
C GLU A 734 43.46 51.76 -17.94
N GLY A 735 44.39 50.98 -17.39
CA GLY A 735 44.31 50.50 -16.00
C GLY A 735 44.50 49.00 -15.79
N ARG A 736 45.08 48.27 -16.75
CA ARG A 736 45.61 46.92 -16.47
C ARG A 736 47.02 47.04 -15.90
N LYS A 737 47.14 47.13 -14.57
CA LYS A 737 48.23 46.53 -13.77
C LYS A 737 48.07 46.88 -12.28
N ARG A 738 47.30 46.06 -11.56
CA ARG A 738 47.52 45.63 -10.16
C ARG A 738 46.27 44.94 -9.62
N ARG A 739 46.25 43.59 -9.65
CA ARG A 739 45.60 42.69 -8.68
C ARG A 739 45.72 41.24 -9.15
N LYS A 740 46.78 40.56 -8.68
CA LYS A 740 46.78 39.10 -8.50
C LYS A 740 46.13 38.83 -7.14
N LYS A 741 44.81 38.65 -7.13
CA LYS A 741 44.03 37.93 -6.12
C LYS A 741 42.68 37.62 -6.77
N GLU A 742 42.39 36.33 -6.91
CA GLU A 742 41.13 35.67 -7.29
C GLU A 742 40.16 36.50 -8.16
N LYS A 743 40.11 36.17 -9.46
CA LYS A 743 39.12 36.72 -10.40
C LYS A 743 37.72 36.23 -10.04
N ARG A 744 36.99 36.97 -9.21
CA ARG A 744 35.53 36.98 -9.24
C ARG A 744 35.08 37.82 -10.45
N THR A 745 34.08 37.36 -11.21
CA THR A 745 33.50 38.13 -12.32
C THR A 745 32.80 39.39 -11.80
N ALA A 746 32.66 40.45 -12.61
CA ALA A 746 31.92 41.67 -12.21
C ALA A 746 30.50 41.35 -11.70
N PHE A 747 29.89 40.28 -12.22
CA PHE A 747 28.61 39.74 -11.77
C PHE A 747 28.68 39.06 -10.39
N GLN A 748 29.76 38.35 -10.07
CA GLN A 748 30.03 37.81 -8.73
C GLN A 748 30.40 38.89 -7.70
N ILE A 749 30.67 40.12 -8.15
CA ILE A 749 30.94 41.28 -7.28
C ILE A 749 29.65 42.10 -7.09
N MET A 750 28.74 42.09 -8.06
CA MET A 750 27.47 42.82 -8.00
C MET A 750 26.30 42.02 -7.42
N ASP A 751 26.39 40.68 -7.37
CA ASP A 751 25.31 39.86 -6.86
C ASP A 751 25.81 38.63 -6.05
N ASP A 752 25.90 38.79 -4.72
CA ASP A 752 26.28 37.73 -3.76
C ASP A 752 25.25 36.57 -3.68
N ARG A 753 24.17 36.62 -4.48
CA ARG A 753 23.08 35.64 -4.49
C ARG A 753 23.35 34.39 -5.32
N VAL A 754 24.44 34.34 -6.10
CA VAL A 754 24.76 33.19 -6.97
C VAL A 754 25.69 32.19 -6.27
N THR A 755 25.17 31.03 -5.88
CA THR A 755 25.92 29.96 -5.21
C THR A 755 26.11 28.74 -6.14
N TYR A 756 27.26 28.06 -6.04
CA TYR A 756 27.52 26.84 -6.82
C TYR A 756 27.14 25.57 -6.03
N ASP A 757 26.16 24.81 -6.51
CA ASP A 757 25.79 23.50 -5.95
C ASP A 757 26.76 22.43 -6.49
N SER A 758 27.77 22.10 -5.68
CA SER A 758 28.80 21.11 -6.02
C SER A 758 28.26 19.71 -6.29
N ARG A 759 27.07 19.36 -5.77
CA ARG A 759 26.45 18.04 -6.00
C ARG A 759 25.74 17.96 -7.34
N LYS A 760 25.17 19.08 -7.80
CA LYS A 760 24.44 19.16 -9.07
C LYS A 760 25.26 19.74 -10.21
N LYS A 761 26.50 20.17 -9.92
CA LYS A 761 27.41 20.88 -10.83
C LYS A 761 26.74 22.07 -11.53
N LYS A 762 25.87 22.81 -10.83
CA LYS A 762 25.09 23.93 -11.38
C LYS A 762 25.17 25.15 -10.48
N TYR A 763 25.13 26.33 -11.09
CA TYR A 763 24.99 27.60 -10.40
C TYR A 763 23.51 27.86 -10.10
N ILE A 764 23.23 28.32 -8.89
CA ILE A 764 21.91 28.64 -8.39
C ILE A 764 21.90 30.11 -8.04
N ASN A 765 20.96 30.87 -8.63
CA ASN A 765 20.69 32.24 -8.20
C ASN A 765 19.61 32.21 -7.12
N ARG A 766 19.97 32.59 -5.89
CA ARG A 766 19.12 32.57 -4.70
C ARG A 766 18.66 33.99 -4.36
N ILE A 767 17.40 34.29 -4.65
CA ILE A 767 16.85 35.66 -4.60
C ILE A 767 16.82 36.25 -3.19
N VAL A 768 16.53 35.42 -2.18
CA VAL A 768 16.45 35.79 -0.76
C VAL A 768 17.21 34.73 0.03
N ASP A 769 18.27 35.14 0.74
CA ASP A 769 19.05 34.29 1.65
C ASP A 769 19.15 35.00 3.00
N ASP A 770 18.63 34.37 4.05
CA ASP A 770 18.78 34.79 5.45
C ASP A 770 18.34 36.24 5.77
N VAL A 771 17.17 36.67 5.28
CA VAL A 771 16.66 38.05 5.48
C VAL A 771 15.75 38.12 6.71
N THR A 772 15.93 39.15 7.53
CA THR A 772 15.08 39.45 8.70
C THR A 772 14.46 40.84 8.54
N PHE A 773 13.16 40.96 8.81
CA PHE A 773 12.41 42.22 8.75
C PHE A 773 11.30 42.22 9.82
N GLY A 774 10.86 43.39 10.24
CA GLY A 774 9.80 43.59 11.23
C GLY A 774 8.45 43.79 10.56
N VAL A 775 7.41 43.13 11.07
CA VAL A 775 6.03 43.27 10.60
C VAL A 775 5.15 43.76 11.73
N ASN A 776 4.39 44.84 11.53
CA ASN A 776 3.47 45.34 12.55
C ASN A 776 2.25 44.42 12.66
N VAL A 777 1.67 44.31 13.85
CA VAL A 777 0.42 43.57 14.05
C VAL A 777 -0.70 44.19 13.21
N GLY A 778 -1.27 43.42 12.30
CA GLY A 778 -2.31 43.85 11.36
C GLY A 778 -1.80 44.14 9.94
N GLU A 779 -0.48 44.17 9.72
CA GLU A 779 0.08 44.25 8.37
C GLU A 779 -0.01 42.89 7.65
N CYS A 780 -0.56 42.89 6.45
CA CYS A 780 -0.53 41.72 5.57
C CYS A 780 0.77 41.72 4.76
N LEU A 781 1.60 40.70 4.96
CA LEU A 781 2.82 40.47 4.21
C LEU A 781 2.57 39.53 3.02
N GLY A 782 3.02 39.92 1.82
CA GLY A 782 3.09 39.05 0.64
C GLY A 782 4.50 39.11 0.04
N LEU A 783 5.15 37.95 -0.11
CA LEU A 783 6.47 37.83 -0.73
C LEU A 783 6.29 37.52 -2.22
N LEU A 784 6.22 38.57 -3.05
CA LEU A 784 6.07 38.43 -4.50
C LEU A 784 7.44 38.22 -5.17
N GLY A 785 7.62 37.04 -5.75
CA GLY A 785 8.83 36.74 -6.55
C GLY A 785 8.77 37.38 -7.94
N PRO A 786 9.90 37.44 -8.69
CA PRO A 786 9.98 38.06 -10.02
C PRO A 786 9.09 37.45 -11.11
N ASN A 787 8.29 36.41 -10.79
CA ASN A 787 7.33 35.77 -11.69
C ASN A 787 5.87 35.92 -11.20
N GLY A 788 5.55 36.92 -10.37
CA GLY A 788 4.15 37.26 -10.05
C GLY A 788 3.39 36.26 -9.17
N ALA A 789 4.03 35.71 -8.13
CA ALA A 789 3.32 35.00 -7.05
C ALA A 789 3.86 35.40 -5.69
#